data_AF-A0A2S6CJN3-F1
#
_entry.id   AF-A0A2S6CJN3-F1
#
_cell.length_a   1.000
_cell.length_b   1.000
_cell.length_c   1.000
_cell.angle_alpha   90.00
_cell.angle_beta   90.00
_cell.angle_gamma   90.00
#
_symmetry.space_group_name_H-M   'P 1'
#
loop_
_entity.id
_entity.type
_entity.pdbx_description
1 polymer ?
#
loop_
_entity_poly.entity_id
_entity_poly.type
_entity_poly.pdbx_seq_one_letter_code
_entity_poly.pdbx_strand_id
1 'polypeptide(L)'
;MQLLRSYLALLPVLLSPAFALINADNCKCLPKDECWPKDEAWSQLSSTINGRLIRSKPPASVCYPEESNYDPEACSRVFDNWESSYWHADDPISIDAPPRYACHPIYPNGTSIYGDPIAGEKYVSDVQAGVDFARRYSVKLNVKNTGHGRSSIPGSLSIWTHYFKKKEFHTNFVPQGANCSINRTSMAVTFGAGFFDREAFEFAAEHDAVVVGGTDSTVGLVGCAGAGGHGYLTGAYGMGADSFLEVTVVPPSGDIVVANEFQNADLFWAIGGGGAGTWGVVVSLTVKAHPMPSTAMWSLSLTAQNGTTASEWYKVAAEKRRLEFHERNHRRDLDENIRQNPSGLWKHFRLRVRNITSRYVGTDNPIAVFKVDLHELWDLLVQAAKLTPTNDAAADRLVAQVLFARNLGQVRCLVPPADARSQQQANPARIEHAITSSNASMWTDLPFLATDLQRFWTECLVIWNVVERSNVAGICGRLSAAGVCGSSITSLALILFREALETQEDREKTSPPHTTEDSPSRLADYLPAVLAWIQAGSYQLLDLCMHDHVPSVDIPHDEVDWRVGGPLTADVNSNGKPMLGFSMPRWRFWKDRLEYFRNMCKDQDMIEQSTTSVNSMNEWEVLTGGFGGVLERERTHTAYFLGVVDE
;
A
#
# COMPACT_ATOMS: atom_id res chain seq x y z
N MET A 1 44.26 34.85 62.27
CA MET A 1 44.54 36.30 62.29
C MET A 1 44.38 36.78 60.85
N GLN A 2 43.21 37.30 60.50
CA GLN A 2 42.82 38.73 60.57
C GLN A 2 43.43 39.54 59.41
N LEU A 3 42.61 39.89 58.40
CA LEU A 3 42.05 41.26 58.14
C LEU A 3 43.07 42.11 57.35
N LEU A 4 42.83 42.78 56.20
CA LEU A 4 41.77 43.67 55.69
C LEU A 4 41.96 43.81 54.14
N ARG A 5 40.92 43.80 53.28
CA ARG A 5 40.19 44.97 52.69
C ARG A 5 41.13 46.03 52.05
N SER A 6 40.99 46.56 50.82
CA SER A 6 39.80 46.79 49.99
C SER A 6 40.08 47.66 48.71
N TYR A 7 39.30 47.41 47.64
CA TYR A 7 38.69 48.32 46.62
C TYR A 7 39.49 49.16 45.58
N LEU A 8 39.16 48.93 44.29
CA LEU A 8 38.73 49.87 43.22
C LEU A 8 38.97 49.18 41.84
N ALA A 9 38.11 49.13 40.82
CA ALA A 9 36.68 49.36 40.59
C ALA A 9 36.39 48.65 39.23
N LEU A 10 35.39 47.77 39.15
CA LEU A 10 34.93 47.18 37.88
C LEU A 10 33.53 47.70 37.58
N LEU A 11 33.43 48.54 36.54
CA LEU A 11 32.19 48.88 35.86
C LEU A 11 31.62 47.62 35.17
N PRO A 12 30.35 47.24 35.41
CA PRO A 12 29.69 46.28 34.54
C PRO A 12 29.23 47.04 33.28
N VAL A 13 29.91 46.80 32.17
CA VAL A 13 29.36 47.09 30.84
C VAL A 13 28.17 46.15 30.66
N LEU A 14 26.95 46.70 30.74
CA LEU A 14 25.73 46.05 30.29
C LEU A 14 25.78 45.90 28.76
N LEU A 15 26.50 44.88 28.28
CA LEU A 15 26.25 44.30 26.98
C LEU A 15 25.01 43.43 27.13
N SER A 16 23.84 43.97 26.78
CA SER A 16 22.68 43.15 26.45
C SER A 16 23.09 42.24 25.30
N PRO A 17 23.17 40.92 25.48
CA PRO A 17 23.09 40.05 24.33
C PRO A 17 21.62 40.07 23.94
N ALA A 18 21.30 40.64 22.79
CA ALA A 18 20.07 40.30 22.10
C ALA A 18 20.19 38.81 21.70
N PHE A 19 20.02 37.92 22.68
CA PHE A 19 19.62 36.55 22.41
C PHE A 19 18.26 36.68 21.75
N ALA A 20 18.24 36.53 20.43
CA ALA A 20 17.04 36.16 19.72
C ALA A 20 16.49 34.93 20.46
N LEU A 21 15.34 35.13 21.12
CA LEU A 21 14.54 34.04 21.66
C LEU A 21 14.25 33.11 20.49
N ILE A 22 14.96 31.98 20.43
CA ILE A 22 14.55 30.85 19.61
C ILE A 22 13.29 30.33 20.29
N ASN A 23 12.13 30.86 19.87
CA ASN A 23 10.85 30.36 20.35
C ASN A 23 10.72 28.90 19.92
N ALA A 24 10.68 28.03 20.92
CA ALA A 24 10.41 26.61 20.79
C ALA A 24 8.90 26.34 20.59
N ASP A 25 8.28 27.04 19.64
CA ASP A 25 6.98 26.66 19.08
C ASP A 25 7.22 26.19 17.63
N ASN A 26 7.20 24.87 17.44
CA ASN A 26 7.63 24.13 16.24
C ASN A 26 6.77 24.36 14.96
N CYS A 27 6.08 25.50 14.81
CA CYS A 27 5.15 25.77 13.73
C CYS A 27 5.62 26.91 12.82
N LYS A 28 5.25 26.84 11.53
CA LYS A 28 5.43 27.95 10.58
C LYS A 28 4.42 29.05 10.86
N CYS A 29 4.83 30.30 10.65
CA CYS A 29 4.03 31.48 10.93
C CYS A 29 2.86 31.62 9.94
N LEU A 30 1.66 31.90 10.45
CA LEU A 30 0.42 32.09 9.68
C LEU A 30 -0.02 33.56 9.67
N PRO A 31 -0.87 34.00 8.72
CA PRO A 31 -1.31 35.40 8.59
C PRO A 31 -1.95 36.06 9.81
N LYS A 32 -2.44 35.26 10.77
CA LYS A 32 -3.08 35.75 12.00
C LYS A 32 -2.13 35.76 13.20
N ASP A 33 -0.94 35.19 13.06
CA ASP A 33 0.02 35.05 14.15
C ASP A 33 0.82 36.34 14.33
N GLU A 34 1.25 36.61 15.57
CA GLU A 34 2.05 37.81 15.89
C GLU A 34 3.41 37.83 15.16
N CYS A 35 3.95 36.66 14.81
CA CYS A 35 5.19 36.52 14.05
C CYS A 35 5.06 36.91 12.57
N TRP A 36 3.85 37.14 12.06
CA TRP A 36 3.62 37.34 10.63
C TRP A 36 4.32 38.63 10.17
N PRO A 37 5.02 38.63 9.03
CA PRO A 37 5.70 39.84 8.57
C PRO A 37 4.71 41.00 8.41
N LYS A 38 5.09 42.16 8.94
CA LYS A 38 4.34 43.40 8.77
C LYS A 38 4.43 43.90 7.33
N ASP A 39 3.54 44.82 6.96
CA ASP A 39 3.47 45.37 5.60
C ASP A 39 4.79 46.00 5.12
N GLU A 40 5.61 46.53 6.03
CA GLU A 40 6.94 47.07 5.69
C GLU A 40 7.88 45.96 5.18
N ALA A 41 7.86 44.78 5.80
CA ALA A 41 8.68 43.64 5.38
C ALA A 41 8.22 43.12 4.00
N TRP A 42 6.91 43.03 3.77
CA TRP A 42 6.35 42.68 2.46
C TRP A 42 6.69 43.72 1.40
N SER A 43 6.71 45.00 1.76
CA SER A 43 7.08 46.10 0.85
C SER A 43 8.58 46.07 0.51
N GLN A 44 9.44 45.71 1.48
CA GLN A 44 10.87 45.49 1.24
C GLN A 44 11.11 44.31 0.30
N LEU A 45 10.42 43.19 0.51
CA LEU A 45 10.48 42.05 -0.41
C LEU A 45 10.05 42.50 -1.80
N SER A 46 8.90 43.16 -1.92
CA SER A 46 8.39 43.68 -3.19
C SER A 46 9.42 44.58 -3.89
N SER A 47 10.05 45.51 -3.18
CA SER A 47 11.13 46.35 -3.73
C SER A 47 12.35 45.53 -4.19
N THR A 48 12.71 44.48 -3.45
CA THR A 48 13.85 43.61 -3.77
C THR A 48 13.62 42.85 -5.07
N ILE A 49 12.37 42.40 -5.30
CA ILE A 49 11.96 41.68 -6.52
C ILE A 49 11.33 42.62 -7.57
N ASN A 50 11.65 43.92 -7.55
CA ASN A 50 11.19 44.91 -8.52
C ASN A 50 9.65 44.98 -8.70
N GLY A 51 8.90 44.91 -7.61
CA GLY A 51 7.44 45.01 -7.61
C GLY A 51 6.71 43.72 -7.98
N ARG A 52 7.40 42.59 -8.15
CA ARG A 52 6.82 41.31 -8.59
C ARG A 52 6.08 40.52 -7.50
N LEU A 53 5.81 41.13 -6.34
CA LEU A 53 5.02 40.54 -5.28
C LEU A 53 3.52 40.74 -5.55
N ILE A 54 2.79 39.66 -5.78
CA ILE A 54 1.34 39.65 -5.99
C ILE A 54 0.65 39.39 -4.65
N ARG A 55 -0.27 40.25 -4.24
CA ARG A 55 -1.25 39.94 -3.17
C ARG A 55 -2.46 39.28 -3.82
N SER A 56 -2.47 37.95 -3.84
CA SER A 56 -3.45 37.18 -4.62
C SER A 56 -4.83 37.15 -3.95
N LYS A 57 -5.88 37.37 -4.73
CA LYS A 57 -7.27 37.12 -4.34
C LYS A 57 -7.79 35.88 -5.07
N PRO A 58 -8.47 34.95 -4.39
CA PRO A 58 -9.05 33.78 -5.05
C PRO A 58 -9.93 34.19 -6.24
N PRO A 59 -9.79 33.56 -7.41
CA PRO A 59 -10.50 34.00 -8.61
C PRO A 59 -12.02 33.94 -8.44
N ALA A 60 -12.54 32.97 -7.68
CA ALA A 60 -13.96 32.86 -7.36
C ALA A 60 -14.49 33.92 -6.37
N SER A 61 -13.65 34.78 -5.79
CA SER A 61 -14.09 35.83 -4.85
C SER A 61 -15.11 36.79 -5.45
N VAL A 62 -15.06 37.01 -6.77
CA VAL A 62 -16.04 37.84 -7.51
C VAL A 62 -17.47 37.29 -7.47
N CYS A 63 -17.66 36.03 -7.06
CA CYS A 63 -18.97 35.39 -6.95
C CYS A 63 -19.68 35.63 -5.62
N TYR A 64 -19.03 36.24 -4.63
CA TYR A 64 -19.55 36.39 -3.27
C TYR A 64 -19.97 37.84 -3.00
N PRO A 65 -21.26 38.14 -2.77
CA PRO A 65 -21.74 39.50 -2.52
C PRO A 65 -21.10 40.20 -1.32
N GLU A 66 -20.58 39.43 -0.37
CA GLU A 66 -19.88 39.93 0.82
C GLU A 66 -18.47 40.46 0.52
N GLU A 67 -17.91 40.10 -0.64
CA GLU A 67 -16.56 40.50 -1.05
C GLU A 67 -16.56 41.84 -1.79
N SER A 68 -15.54 42.66 -1.51
CA SER A 68 -15.37 44.00 -2.10
C SER A 68 -15.26 44.01 -3.64
N ASN A 69 -14.96 42.87 -4.25
CA ASN A 69 -14.81 42.70 -5.70
C ASN A 69 -15.92 41.85 -6.32
N TYR A 70 -17.08 41.73 -5.66
CA TYR A 70 -18.25 41.08 -6.22
C TYR A 70 -18.60 41.65 -7.61
N ASP A 71 -18.65 40.77 -8.60
CA ASP A 71 -19.03 41.10 -9.97
C ASP A 71 -19.71 39.86 -10.59
N PRO A 72 -21.04 39.90 -10.84
CA PRO A 72 -21.76 38.76 -11.37
C PRO A 72 -21.33 38.37 -12.80
N GLU A 73 -20.85 39.30 -13.61
CA GLU A 73 -20.34 38.98 -14.95
C GLU A 73 -18.96 38.32 -14.88
N ALA A 74 -18.09 38.81 -13.99
CA ALA A 74 -16.82 38.14 -13.73
C ALA A 74 -17.03 36.75 -13.13
N CYS A 75 -18.02 36.59 -12.27
CA CYS A 75 -18.40 35.30 -11.71
C CYS A 75 -18.81 34.30 -12.81
N SER A 76 -19.62 34.74 -13.78
CA SER A 76 -19.99 33.90 -14.94
C SER A 76 -18.75 33.43 -15.70
N ARG A 77 -17.79 34.33 -15.96
CA ARG A 77 -16.53 33.98 -16.65
C ARG A 77 -15.70 32.96 -15.87
N VAL A 78 -15.68 33.04 -14.53
CA VAL A 78 -15.01 32.05 -13.68
C VAL A 78 -15.66 30.69 -13.85
N PHE A 79 -16.98 30.60 -13.84
CA PHE A 79 -17.69 29.33 -14.08
C PHE A 79 -17.42 28.76 -15.47
N ASP A 80 -17.44 29.59 -16.51
CA ASP A 80 -17.22 29.15 -17.90
C ASP A 80 -15.82 28.57 -18.12
N ASN A 81 -14.83 29.02 -17.33
CA ASN A 81 -13.43 28.60 -17.45
C ASN A 81 -13.00 27.64 -16.34
N TRP A 82 -13.88 27.25 -15.41
CA TRP A 82 -13.50 26.47 -14.22
C TRP A 82 -13.00 25.06 -14.54
N GLU A 83 -13.35 24.51 -15.70
CA GLU A 83 -12.82 23.21 -16.15
C GLU A 83 -11.55 23.34 -17.00
N SER A 84 -11.06 24.57 -17.21
CA SER A 84 -9.89 24.84 -18.05
C SER A 84 -8.60 24.85 -17.23
N SER A 85 -7.77 23.82 -17.41
CA SER A 85 -6.43 23.75 -16.83
C SER A 85 -5.51 24.90 -17.25
N TYR A 86 -5.69 25.45 -18.47
CA TYR A 86 -4.95 26.63 -18.91
C TYR A 86 -5.29 27.85 -18.05
N TRP A 87 -6.58 28.05 -17.76
CA TRP A 87 -7.05 29.15 -16.93
C TRP A 87 -6.53 29.06 -15.48
N HIS A 88 -6.48 27.84 -14.92
CA HIS A 88 -5.89 27.62 -13.60
C HIS A 88 -4.36 27.82 -13.57
N ALA A 89 -3.67 27.46 -14.66
CA ALA A 89 -2.23 27.67 -14.79
C ALA A 89 -1.87 29.16 -14.85
N ASP A 90 -2.71 29.98 -15.49
CA ASP A 90 -2.56 31.42 -15.66
C ASP A 90 -2.93 32.25 -14.42
N ASP A 91 -3.48 31.64 -13.37
CA ASP A 91 -3.76 32.31 -12.09
C ASP A 91 -2.69 31.94 -11.04
N PRO A 92 -2.18 32.89 -10.22
CA PRO A 92 -1.09 32.62 -9.27
C PRO A 92 -1.43 31.66 -8.12
N ILE A 93 -2.72 31.41 -7.84
CA ILE A 93 -3.17 30.62 -6.67
C ILE A 93 -4.25 29.58 -6.98
N SER A 94 -4.84 29.60 -8.16
CA SER A 94 -5.85 28.61 -8.61
C SER A 94 -5.23 27.22 -8.83
N ILE A 95 -6.01 26.14 -8.76
CA ILE A 95 -5.53 24.77 -9.02
C ILE A 95 -6.63 23.94 -9.68
N ASP A 96 -6.27 22.95 -10.51
CA ASP A 96 -7.21 22.15 -11.32
C ASP A 96 -8.16 21.27 -10.50
N ALA A 97 -7.68 20.73 -9.38
CA ALA A 97 -8.44 19.80 -8.53
C ALA A 97 -8.44 20.27 -7.08
N PRO A 98 -9.12 21.39 -6.76
CA PRO A 98 -9.22 21.85 -5.39
C PRO A 98 -9.97 20.78 -4.57
N PRO A 99 -9.56 20.50 -3.32
CA PRO A 99 -10.29 19.60 -2.43
C PRO A 99 -11.78 20.01 -2.37
N ARG A 100 -12.71 19.05 -2.28
CA ARG A 100 -14.17 19.27 -2.35
C ARG A 100 -14.78 20.27 -1.32
N TYR A 101 -13.97 20.79 -0.39
CA TYR A 101 -14.35 21.79 0.61
C TYR A 101 -13.39 22.99 0.64
N ALA A 102 -12.52 23.13 -0.36
CA ALA A 102 -11.57 24.23 -0.44
C ALA A 102 -12.23 25.47 -1.06
N CYS A 103 -13.12 26.12 -0.30
CA CYS A 103 -13.06 27.59 -0.32
C CYS A 103 -11.70 27.92 0.28
N HIS A 104 -10.68 28.12 -0.56
CA HIS A 104 -9.40 28.64 -0.09
C HIS A 104 -9.71 29.96 0.65
N PRO A 105 -9.38 30.07 1.96
CA PRO A 105 -9.67 31.28 2.68
C PRO A 105 -9.02 32.45 1.94
N ILE A 106 -9.79 33.49 1.69
CA ILE A 106 -9.26 34.77 1.21
C ILE A 106 -8.40 35.29 2.36
N TYR A 107 -7.10 35.08 2.26
CA TYR A 107 -6.17 35.71 3.18
C TYR A 107 -5.86 37.09 2.62
N PRO A 108 -6.18 38.19 3.32
CA PRO A 108 -5.87 39.54 2.86
C PRO A 108 -4.36 39.77 2.60
N ASN A 109 -3.51 38.84 3.05
CA ASN A 109 -2.04 38.92 3.03
C ASN A 109 -1.36 37.72 2.32
N GLY A 110 -2.07 36.89 1.56
CA GLY A 110 -1.44 35.83 0.78
C GLY A 110 -0.60 36.42 -0.36
N THR A 111 0.69 36.12 -0.40
CA THR A 111 1.63 36.71 -1.35
C THR A 111 2.23 35.65 -2.26
N SER A 112 2.24 35.93 -3.57
CA SER A 112 2.89 35.11 -4.60
C SER A 112 3.98 35.94 -5.27
N ILE A 113 5.16 35.37 -5.48
CA ILE A 113 6.24 35.97 -6.25
C ILE A 113 6.05 35.53 -7.70
N TYR A 114 5.91 36.52 -8.59
CA TYR A 114 5.76 36.34 -10.04
C TYR A 114 7.10 36.04 -10.74
N GLY A 115 7.04 35.34 -11.87
CA GLY A 115 8.04 35.41 -12.93
C GLY A 115 7.49 36.24 -14.08
N ASP A 116 8.20 37.27 -14.55
CA ASP A 116 7.79 38.06 -15.72
C ASP A 116 8.23 37.36 -17.02
N PRO A 117 7.34 37.18 -18.03
CA PRO A 117 7.68 36.51 -19.29
C PRO A 117 8.80 37.22 -20.07
N ILE A 118 9.06 38.50 -19.80
CA ILE A 118 10.13 39.30 -20.42
C ILE A 118 11.41 39.30 -19.57
N ALA A 119 11.38 38.76 -18.34
CA ALA A 119 12.42 39.01 -17.34
C ALA A 119 13.77 38.31 -17.57
N GLY A 120 13.89 37.38 -18.52
CA GLY A 120 15.18 36.70 -18.77
C GLY A 120 15.82 36.17 -17.49
N GLU A 121 17.15 36.22 -17.37
CA GLU A 121 17.96 35.66 -16.25
C GLU A 121 17.66 36.21 -14.83
N LYS A 122 16.71 37.16 -14.68
CA LYS A 122 16.41 37.82 -13.39
C LYS A 122 15.49 37.04 -12.44
N TYR A 123 14.93 35.90 -12.86
CA TYR A 123 14.10 35.07 -11.97
C TYR A 123 14.88 34.42 -10.83
N VAL A 124 16.18 34.14 -11.01
CA VAL A 124 16.99 33.46 -9.98
C VAL A 124 17.06 34.31 -8.71
N SER A 125 17.41 35.60 -8.83
CA SER A 125 17.52 36.49 -7.67
C SER A 125 16.20 36.67 -6.94
N ASP A 126 15.07 36.62 -7.65
CA ASP A 126 13.74 36.73 -7.03
C ASP A 126 13.39 35.47 -6.25
N VAL A 127 13.72 34.29 -6.80
CA VAL A 127 13.58 33.00 -6.11
C VAL A 127 14.43 32.98 -4.84
N GLN A 128 15.69 33.40 -4.92
CA GLN A 128 16.59 33.50 -3.76
C GLN A 128 16.01 34.43 -2.70
N ALA A 129 15.57 35.64 -3.10
CA ALA A 129 14.94 36.60 -2.19
C ALA A 129 13.67 36.04 -1.53
N GLY A 130 12.84 35.29 -2.28
CA GLY A 130 11.65 34.62 -1.75
C GLY A 130 11.96 33.50 -0.76
N VAL A 131 12.93 32.64 -1.07
CA VAL A 131 13.42 31.58 -0.18
C VAL A 131 14.01 32.19 1.10
N ASP A 132 14.82 33.23 0.97
CA ASP A 132 15.44 33.95 2.09
C ASP A 132 14.39 34.62 2.97
N PHE A 133 13.40 35.26 2.36
CA PHE A 133 12.31 35.89 3.10
C PHE A 133 11.49 34.84 3.88
N ALA A 134 11.08 33.75 3.23
CA ALA A 134 10.32 32.69 3.89
C ALA A 134 11.10 32.05 5.05
N ARG A 135 12.41 31.87 4.88
CA ARG A 135 13.31 31.39 5.93
C ARG A 135 13.43 32.39 7.08
N ARG A 136 13.67 33.66 6.78
CA ARG A 136 13.88 34.73 7.77
C ARG A 136 12.67 34.96 8.67
N TYR A 137 11.47 34.89 8.09
CA TYR A 137 10.22 35.15 8.80
C TYR A 137 9.42 33.89 9.14
N SER A 138 10.00 32.70 8.94
CA SER A 138 9.35 31.42 9.20
C SER A 138 7.99 31.25 8.50
N VAL A 139 7.81 31.87 7.34
CA VAL A 139 6.61 31.74 6.50
C VAL A 139 6.66 30.42 5.72
N LYS A 140 5.51 29.79 5.48
CA LYS A 140 5.44 28.60 4.62
C LYS A 140 5.81 28.98 3.18
N LEU A 141 6.64 28.18 2.52
CA LEU A 141 6.97 28.37 1.12
C LEU A 141 6.23 27.32 0.28
N ASN A 142 5.58 27.77 -0.79
CA ASN A 142 4.93 26.94 -1.79
C ASN A 142 5.60 27.16 -3.15
N VAL A 143 5.65 26.14 -4.00
CA VAL A 143 6.12 26.27 -5.38
C VAL A 143 4.98 25.86 -6.30
N LYS A 144 4.62 26.75 -7.21
CA LYS A 144 3.58 26.49 -8.21
C LYS A 144 4.13 26.69 -9.61
N ASN A 145 3.82 25.75 -10.51
CA ASN A 145 3.89 25.96 -11.95
C ASN A 145 2.45 26.11 -12.50
N THR A 146 1.83 24.99 -12.90
CA THR A 146 0.51 25.02 -13.58
C THR A 146 -0.69 24.81 -12.66
N GLY A 147 -0.49 24.41 -11.40
CA GLY A 147 -1.61 24.10 -10.50
C GLY A 147 -2.00 22.62 -10.51
N HIS A 148 -1.40 21.80 -11.37
CA HIS A 148 -1.49 20.34 -11.31
C HIS A 148 -0.76 19.79 -10.07
N GLY A 149 -1.48 19.05 -9.23
CA GLY A 149 -0.90 18.35 -8.07
C GLY A 149 -0.64 19.23 -6.85
N ARG A 150 0.48 18.98 -6.14
CA ARG A 150 0.77 19.57 -4.81
C ARG A 150 1.40 20.97 -4.94
N SER A 151 0.58 21.99 -5.19
CA SER A 151 1.05 23.35 -5.45
C SER A 151 0.23 24.46 -4.76
N SER A 152 -0.49 24.12 -3.69
CA SER A 152 -1.26 25.08 -2.87
C SER A 152 -1.11 24.77 -1.39
N ILE A 153 -0.78 25.79 -0.60
CA ILE A 153 -0.64 25.72 0.85
C ILE A 153 -1.24 27.00 1.48
N PRO A 154 -2.19 26.90 2.42
CA PRO A 154 -2.75 28.06 3.12
C PRO A 154 -1.70 28.84 3.92
N GLY A 155 -1.75 30.17 3.84
CA GLY A 155 -0.86 31.07 4.58
C GLY A 155 0.61 30.96 4.16
N SER A 156 0.86 30.72 2.86
CA SER A 156 2.21 30.58 2.31
C SER A 156 2.59 31.75 1.41
N LEU A 157 3.91 31.95 1.27
CA LEU A 157 4.51 32.65 0.15
C LEU A 157 4.65 31.65 -1.00
N SER A 158 4.02 31.92 -2.14
CA SER A 158 4.13 31.05 -3.32
C SER A 158 5.21 31.57 -4.26
N ILE A 159 6.08 30.70 -4.77
CA ILE A 159 6.96 31.00 -5.90
C ILE A 159 6.31 30.43 -7.15
N TRP A 160 5.84 31.33 -8.01
CA TRP A 160 5.11 30.96 -9.22
C TRP A 160 6.03 30.93 -10.43
N THR A 161 6.48 29.72 -10.75
CA THR A 161 7.47 29.41 -11.79
C THR A 161 6.91 29.42 -13.21
N HIS A 162 5.60 29.59 -13.39
CA HIS A 162 4.88 29.41 -14.67
C HIS A 162 5.50 30.17 -15.85
N TYR A 163 6.08 31.35 -15.60
CA TYR A 163 6.69 32.18 -16.64
C TYR A 163 8.20 31.97 -16.81
N PHE A 164 8.80 30.97 -16.17
CA PHE A 164 10.18 30.60 -16.42
C PHE A 164 10.23 29.84 -17.76
N LYS A 165 10.15 30.61 -18.86
CA LYS A 165 9.99 30.10 -20.23
C LYS A 165 11.30 30.13 -21.06
N LYS A 166 12.47 30.21 -20.41
CA LYS A 166 13.76 30.05 -21.12
C LYS A 166 13.82 28.65 -21.74
N LYS A 167 14.17 28.54 -23.01
CA LYS A 167 14.34 27.28 -23.73
C LYS A 167 15.58 27.29 -24.61
N GLU A 168 16.28 26.17 -24.68
CA GLU A 168 17.48 25.99 -25.51
C GLU A 168 17.60 24.55 -25.99
N PHE A 169 17.81 24.36 -27.30
CA PHE A 169 18.03 23.05 -27.90
C PHE A 169 19.53 22.79 -28.04
N HIS A 170 19.96 21.58 -27.69
CA HIS A 170 21.35 21.16 -27.74
C HIS A 170 21.50 19.90 -28.59
N THR A 171 22.28 19.98 -29.67
CA THR A 171 22.63 18.78 -30.46
C THR A 171 23.59 17.86 -29.69
N ASN A 172 24.52 18.44 -28.94
CA ASN A 172 25.57 17.74 -28.20
C ASN A 172 25.74 18.34 -26.81
N PHE A 173 24.77 18.12 -25.92
CA PHE A 173 24.83 18.60 -24.54
C PHE A 173 25.89 17.83 -23.74
N VAL A 174 26.65 18.58 -22.94
CA VAL A 174 27.61 18.08 -21.96
C VAL A 174 27.27 18.71 -20.62
N PRO A 175 26.92 17.92 -19.58
CA PRO A 175 26.63 18.47 -18.26
C PRO A 175 27.83 19.24 -17.69
N GLN A 176 27.55 20.30 -16.94
CA GLN A 176 28.60 21.09 -16.30
C GLN A 176 29.39 20.23 -15.31
N GLY A 177 30.72 20.36 -15.30
CA GLY A 177 31.61 19.56 -14.46
C GLY A 177 31.97 18.18 -15.03
N ALA A 178 31.38 17.78 -16.16
CA ALA A 178 31.84 16.60 -16.89
C ALA A 178 33.29 16.79 -17.37
N ASN A 179 34.14 15.77 -17.16
CA ASN A 179 35.51 15.78 -17.65
C ASN A 179 35.52 15.72 -19.19
N CYS A 180 36.33 16.54 -19.85
CA CYS A 180 36.53 16.55 -21.31
C CYS A 180 36.89 15.18 -21.90
N SER A 181 37.35 14.24 -21.08
CA SER A 181 37.69 12.87 -21.46
C SER A 181 36.47 11.95 -21.67
N ILE A 182 35.29 12.35 -21.18
CA ILE A 182 34.05 11.56 -21.27
C ILE A 182 33.32 11.97 -22.56
N ASN A 183 33.48 11.16 -23.61
CA ASN A 183 32.91 11.43 -24.94
C ASN A 183 31.42 11.04 -25.03
N ARG A 184 30.61 11.39 -24.02
CA ARG A 184 29.17 11.10 -23.97
C ARG A 184 28.39 12.40 -24.05
N THR A 185 28.07 12.81 -25.28
CA THR A 185 27.12 13.91 -25.52
C THR A 185 25.71 13.32 -25.69
N SER A 186 24.69 14.12 -25.38
CA SER A 186 23.30 13.77 -25.65
C SER A 186 22.62 14.89 -26.40
N MET A 187 21.73 14.56 -27.32
CA MET A 187 20.75 15.53 -27.78
C MET A 187 19.83 15.87 -26.62
N ALA A 188 19.59 17.15 -26.37
CA ALA A 188 18.92 17.59 -25.16
C ALA A 188 18.18 18.89 -25.38
N VAL A 189 17.25 19.18 -24.46
CA VAL A 189 16.57 20.47 -24.38
C VAL A 189 16.62 20.96 -22.95
N THR A 190 17.07 22.20 -22.75
CA THR A 190 16.94 22.91 -21.49
C THR A 190 15.63 23.68 -21.50
N PHE A 191 14.77 23.39 -20.52
CA PHE A 191 13.54 24.10 -20.27
C PHE A 191 13.60 24.84 -18.93
N GLY A 192 13.08 26.05 -18.88
CA GLY A 192 12.76 26.71 -17.61
C GLY A 192 11.61 25.98 -16.90
N ALA A 193 11.51 26.17 -15.58
CA ALA A 193 10.57 25.43 -14.74
C ALA A 193 9.08 25.68 -15.06
N GLY A 194 8.79 26.72 -15.84
CA GLY A 194 7.44 27.12 -16.23
C GLY A 194 6.87 26.39 -17.43
N PHE A 195 7.66 25.59 -18.15
CA PHE A 195 7.14 24.84 -19.30
C PHE A 195 6.08 23.82 -18.88
N PHE A 196 5.01 23.76 -19.67
CA PHE A 196 4.11 22.62 -19.68
C PHE A 196 4.32 21.77 -20.93
N ASP A 197 3.78 20.55 -20.90
CA ASP A 197 4.09 19.49 -21.87
C ASP A 197 3.88 19.91 -23.33
N ARG A 198 2.75 20.58 -23.67
CA ARG A 198 2.50 21.04 -25.05
C ARG A 198 3.58 21.98 -25.57
N GLU A 199 3.96 23.00 -24.82
CA GLU A 199 5.01 23.95 -25.23
C GLU A 199 6.36 23.24 -25.42
N ALA A 200 6.67 22.29 -24.54
CA ALA A 200 7.90 21.51 -24.60
C ALA A 200 7.95 20.63 -25.85
N PHE A 201 6.83 19.98 -26.19
CA PHE A 201 6.71 19.15 -27.38
C PHE A 201 6.77 19.97 -28.67
N GLU A 202 6.05 21.10 -28.72
CA GLU A 202 6.07 22.01 -29.88
C GLU A 202 7.49 22.50 -30.16
N PHE A 203 8.21 22.94 -29.11
CA PHE A 203 9.59 23.39 -29.28
C PHE A 203 10.55 22.26 -29.71
N ALA A 204 10.45 21.06 -29.13
CA ALA A 204 11.29 19.95 -29.56
C ALA A 204 11.02 19.57 -31.03
N ALA A 205 9.76 19.63 -31.47
CA ALA A 205 9.36 19.32 -32.83
C ALA A 205 9.91 20.31 -33.87
N GLU A 206 10.10 21.59 -33.50
CA GLU A 206 10.80 22.59 -34.35
C GLU A 206 12.23 22.15 -34.71
N HIS A 207 12.82 21.24 -33.92
CA HIS A 207 14.17 20.72 -34.09
C HIS A 207 14.22 19.24 -34.54
N ASP A 208 13.12 18.72 -35.11
CA ASP A 208 12.99 17.31 -35.52
C ASP A 208 13.32 16.32 -34.39
N ALA A 209 12.91 16.69 -33.17
CA ALA A 209 13.16 15.94 -31.96
C ALA A 209 11.91 15.77 -31.09
N VAL A 210 11.95 14.82 -30.17
CA VAL A 210 10.93 14.60 -29.14
C VAL A 210 11.57 14.54 -27.76
N VAL A 211 10.82 14.96 -26.75
CA VAL A 211 11.17 14.84 -25.34
C VAL A 211 10.12 14.01 -24.62
N VAL A 212 10.51 13.30 -23.56
CA VAL A 212 9.59 12.52 -22.73
C VAL A 212 8.83 13.46 -21.80
N GLY A 213 7.49 13.49 -21.93
CA GLY A 213 6.59 14.25 -21.06
C GLY A 213 5.28 13.51 -20.81
N GLY A 214 4.30 14.20 -20.24
CA GLY A 214 2.97 13.66 -19.92
C GLY A 214 2.04 13.46 -21.13
N THR A 215 0.84 12.93 -20.87
CA THR A 215 -0.23 12.82 -21.88
C THR A 215 -1.16 14.04 -21.90
N ASP A 216 -1.23 14.80 -20.81
CA ASP A 216 -2.05 16.00 -20.71
C ASP A 216 -1.22 17.22 -21.10
N SER A 217 -1.71 17.98 -22.08
CA SER A 217 -1.00 19.14 -22.64
C SER A 217 -0.61 20.22 -21.63
N THR A 218 -1.32 20.34 -20.50
CA THR A 218 -1.17 21.44 -19.52
C THR A 218 -0.34 21.06 -18.30
N VAL A 219 0.10 19.81 -18.20
CA VAL A 219 0.91 19.36 -17.08
C VAL A 219 2.29 20.03 -17.13
N GLY A 220 2.74 20.56 -15.98
CA GLY A 220 4.06 21.17 -15.86
C GLY A 220 5.17 20.13 -16.00
N LEU A 221 6.03 20.28 -17.02
CA LEU A 221 7.04 19.29 -17.40
C LEU A 221 7.96 18.93 -16.23
N VAL A 222 8.52 19.95 -15.57
CA VAL A 222 9.48 19.78 -14.46
C VAL A 222 8.86 19.08 -13.26
N GLY A 223 7.63 19.45 -12.89
CA GLY A 223 6.94 18.87 -11.75
C GLY A 223 6.60 17.40 -11.98
N CYS A 224 6.09 17.08 -13.18
CA CYS A 224 5.73 15.72 -13.59
C CYS A 224 6.97 14.83 -13.68
N ALA A 225 7.98 15.26 -14.43
CA ALA A 225 9.19 14.48 -14.66
C ALA A 225 10.02 14.31 -13.38
N GLY A 226 10.08 15.33 -12.52
CA GLY A 226 10.75 15.24 -11.21
C GLY A 226 10.08 14.30 -10.21
N ALA A 227 8.84 13.86 -10.46
CA ALA A 227 8.15 12.86 -9.65
C ALA A 227 8.11 11.46 -10.32
N GLY A 228 8.86 11.27 -11.41
CA GLY A 228 8.84 10.09 -12.26
C GLY A 228 8.38 10.44 -13.67
N GLY A 229 7.10 10.80 -13.82
CA GLY A 229 6.53 11.27 -15.08
C GLY A 229 6.30 10.17 -16.12
N HIS A 230 5.04 9.93 -16.49
CA HIS A 230 4.65 8.94 -17.51
C HIS A 230 3.90 9.58 -18.68
N GLY A 231 4.03 8.97 -19.86
CA GLY A 231 3.39 9.46 -21.08
C GLY A 231 3.54 8.49 -22.24
N TYR A 232 3.20 8.93 -23.46
CA TYR A 232 3.17 8.07 -24.64
C TYR A 232 4.53 7.43 -24.97
N LEU A 233 5.63 8.13 -24.65
CA LEU A 233 6.98 7.71 -25.05
C LEU A 233 7.73 6.91 -23.98
N THR A 234 7.16 6.71 -22.78
CA THR A 234 7.94 6.11 -21.69
C THR A 234 8.29 4.64 -21.90
N GLY A 235 7.47 3.90 -22.63
CA GLY A 235 7.79 2.52 -23.01
C GLY A 235 9.02 2.40 -23.93
N ALA A 236 9.40 3.48 -24.63
CA ALA A 236 10.53 3.50 -25.54
C ALA A 236 11.78 4.18 -24.95
N TYR A 237 11.60 5.27 -24.20
CA TYR A 237 12.71 6.13 -23.76
C TYR A 237 12.88 6.24 -22.24
N GLY A 238 12.11 5.49 -21.45
CA GLY A 238 12.14 5.55 -19.99
C GLY A 238 11.20 6.62 -19.43
N MET A 239 11.14 6.74 -18.11
CA MET A 239 10.31 7.72 -17.42
C MET A 239 10.84 9.15 -17.63
N GLY A 240 10.02 10.18 -17.36
CA GLY A 240 10.46 11.57 -17.41
C GLY A 240 11.72 11.84 -16.56
N ALA A 241 11.79 11.23 -15.37
CA ALA A 241 12.95 11.30 -14.48
C ALA A 241 14.23 10.71 -15.11
N ASP A 242 14.12 9.63 -15.91
CA ASP A 242 15.25 8.98 -16.58
C ASP A 242 15.87 9.84 -17.70
N SER A 243 15.13 10.87 -18.11
CA SER A 243 15.55 11.83 -19.12
C SER A 243 16.41 12.95 -18.55
N PHE A 244 16.57 13.08 -17.22
CA PHE A 244 17.29 14.20 -16.63
C PHE A 244 18.78 14.16 -16.99
N LEU A 245 19.34 15.33 -17.31
CA LEU A 245 20.77 15.51 -17.57
C LEU A 245 21.38 16.53 -16.60
N GLU A 246 20.66 17.61 -16.31
CA GLU A 246 21.13 18.67 -15.42
C GLU A 246 19.94 19.48 -14.89
N VAL A 247 20.03 19.92 -13.63
CA VAL A 247 19.01 20.74 -12.98
C VAL A 247 19.67 21.96 -12.34
N THR A 248 19.09 23.14 -12.57
CA THR A 248 19.42 24.35 -11.82
C THR A 248 18.37 24.58 -10.75
N VAL A 249 18.79 24.65 -9.48
CA VAL A 249 17.90 24.66 -8.32
C VAL A 249 18.37 25.67 -7.28
N VAL A 250 17.42 26.33 -6.61
CA VAL A 250 17.67 27.10 -5.39
C VAL A 250 17.19 26.26 -4.20
N PRO A 251 18.11 25.61 -3.45
CA PRO A 251 17.78 24.83 -2.28
C PRO A 251 17.41 25.74 -1.09
N PRO A 252 16.99 25.17 0.06
CA PRO A 252 16.67 25.94 1.26
C PRO A 252 17.83 26.80 1.82
N SER A 253 19.07 26.57 1.37
CA SER A 253 20.21 27.43 1.69
C SER A 253 20.13 28.81 1.03
N GLY A 254 19.39 28.93 -0.08
CA GLY A 254 19.23 30.17 -0.85
C GLY A 254 20.27 30.37 -1.96
N ASP A 255 21.32 29.55 -2.02
CA ASP A 255 22.34 29.64 -3.06
C ASP A 255 21.92 28.89 -4.32
N ILE A 256 22.07 29.47 -5.51
CA ILE A 256 21.83 28.75 -6.77
C ILE A 256 22.86 27.62 -6.95
N VAL A 257 22.38 26.42 -7.22
CA VAL A 257 23.21 25.22 -7.42
C VAL A 257 22.82 24.53 -8.73
N VAL A 258 23.83 24.03 -9.44
CA VAL A 258 23.65 23.12 -10.57
C VAL A 258 23.90 21.69 -10.09
N ALA A 259 22.94 20.81 -10.33
CA ALA A 259 22.96 19.42 -9.91
C ALA A 259 22.87 18.48 -11.14
N ASN A 260 23.81 17.56 -11.25
CA ASN A 260 23.91 16.54 -12.30
C ASN A 260 24.73 15.34 -11.78
N GLU A 261 25.10 14.40 -12.63
CA GLU A 261 25.87 13.21 -12.22
C GLU A 261 27.32 13.51 -11.77
N PHE A 262 27.86 14.69 -12.09
CA PHE A 262 29.24 15.10 -11.80
C PHE A 262 29.37 16.08 -10.63
N GLN A 263 28.29 16.78 -10.26
CA GLN A 263 28.25 17.74 -9.16
C GLN A 263 26.88 17.72 -8.48
N ASN A 264 26.86 17.77 -7.14
CA ASN A 264 25.63 17.71 -6.34
C ASN A 264 24.74 16.50 -6.72
N ALA A 265 25.38 15.35 -6.95
CA ALA A 265 24.76 14.15 -7.52
C ALA A 265 23.68 13.53 -6.62
N ASP A 266 23.79 13.69 -5.31
CA ASP A 266 22.78 13.33 -4.33
C ASP A 266 21.50 14.16 -4.49
N LEU A 267 21.64 15.47 -4.66
CA LEU A 267 20.53 16.38 -4.95
C LEU A 267 19.90 16.09 -6.31
N PHE A 268 20.73 15.82 -7.33
CA PHE A 268 20.25 15.43 -8.65
C PHE A 268 19.42 14.14 -8.60
N TRP A 269 19.93 13.10 -7.93
CA TRP A 269 19.21 11.85 -7.71
C TRP A 269 17.89 12.06 -6.95
N ALA A 270 17.90 12.89 -5.92
CA ALA A 270 16.72 13.16 -5.11
C ALA A 270 15.62 13.92 -5.88
N ILE A 271 16.01 14.87 -6.73
CA ILE A 271 15.09 15.63 -7.60
C ILE A 271 14.54 14.73 -8.72
N GLY A 272 15.34 13.83 -9.28
CA GLY A 272 14.98 12.89 -10.35
C GLY A 272 14.10 11.73 -9.88
N GLY A 273 12.89 12.01 -9.38
CA GLY A 273 11.89 11.02 -8.96
C GLY A 273 11.31 11.25 -7.56
N GLY A 274 12.02 12.00 -6.71
CA GLY A 274 11.56 12.34 -5.35
C GLY A 274 10.64 13.56 -5.26
N GLY A 275 10.35 14.22 -6.39
CA GLY A 275 9.51 15.40 -6.48
C GLY A 275 10.32 16.70 -6.52
N ALA A 276 10.25 17.42 -7.65
CA ALA A 276 11.07 18.61 -7.90
C ALA A 276 10.90 19.73 -6.85
N GLY A 277 9.69 19.94 -6.34
CA GLY A 277 9.38 21.01 -5.38
C GLY A 277 9.76 20.71 -3.92
N THR A 278 10.27 19.52 -3.59
CA THR A 278 10.63 19.13 -2.21
C THR A 278 12.03 19.55 -1.82
N TRP A 279 12.98 19.49 -2.77
CA TRP A 279 14.41 19.65 -2.49
C TRP A 279 14.91 21.09 -2.72
N GLY A 280 14.08 21.91 -3.34
CA GLY A 280 14.35 23.30 -3.66
C GLY A 280 13.40 23.82 -4.71
N VAL A 281 13.62 25.06 -5.15
CA VAL A 281 12.91 25.65 -6.27
C VAL A 281 13.72 25.37 -7.53
N VAL A 282 13.26 24.44 -8.37
CA VAL A 282 13.86 24.22 -9.68
C VAL A 282 13.60 25.44 -10.55
N VAL A 283 14.66 25.94 -11.18
CA VAL A 283 14.64 27.09 -12.07
C VAL A 283 14.67 26.63 -13.53
N SER A 284 15.50 25.64 -13.85
CA SER A 284 15.57 25.02 -15.16
C SER A 284 15.95 23.55 -15.06
N LEU A 285 15.54 22.78 -16.06
CA LEU A 285 15.78 21.37 -16.21
C LEU A 285 16.24 21.09 -17.64
N THR A 286 17.38 20.41 -17.79
CA THR A 286 17.84 19.86 -19.06
C THR A 286 17.45 18.39 -19.13
N VAL A 287 16.69 18.04 -20.17
CA VAL A 287 16.25 16.66 -20.45
C VAL A 287 16.83 16.14 -21.76
N LYS A 288 17.04 14.83 -21.84
CA LYS A 288 17.35 14.13 -23.09
C LYS A 288 16.23 14.35 -24.11
N ALA A 289 16.64 14.57 -25.35
CA ALA A 289 15.78 14.58 -26.51
C ALA A 289 16.18 13.44 -27.45
N HIS A 290 15.23 12.96 -28.22
CA HIS A 290 15.39 11.84 -29.14
C HIS A 290 14.98 12.27 -30.55
N PRO A 291 15.53 11.67 -31.61
CA PRO A 291 15.12 11.98 -32.98
C PRO A 291 13.61 11.73 -33.14
N MET A 292 12.92 12.58 -33.90
CA MET A 292 11.49 12.46 -34.13
C MET A 292 11.13 11.05 -34.65
N PRO A 293 10.36 10.25 -33.90
CA PRO A 293 9.98 8.91 -34.34
C PRO A 293 8.78 8.97 -35.29
N SER A 294 8.69 7.99 -36.20
CA SER A 294 7.45 7.73 -36.92
C SER A 294 6.46 7.03 -35.97
N THR A 295 5.34 7.69 -35.66
CA THR A 295 4.35 7.19 -34.69
C THR A 295 2.97 7.00 -35.31
N ALA A 296 2.18 6.07 -34.77
CA ALA A 296 0.78 5.88 -35.11
C ALA A 296 -0.06 5.99 -33.82
N MET A 297 -1.06 6.87 -33.83
CA MET A 297 -1.99 7.04 -32.72
C MET A 297 -3.36 6.46 -33.08
N TRP A 298 -3.86 5.58 -32.21
CA TRP A 298 -5.21 5.02 -32.32
C TRP A 298 -6.06 5.59 -31.19
N SER A 299 -7.19 6.23 -31.53
CA SER A 299 -8.16 6.72 -30.56
C SER A 299 -9.42 5.85 -30.62
N LEU A 300 -9.80 5.28 -29.47
CA LEU A 300 -11.04 4.54 -29.30
C LEU A 300 -11.97 5.33 -28.39
N SER A 301 -13.02 5.93 -28.96
CA SER A 301 -14.08 6.58 -28.19
C SER A 301 -15.18 5.57 -27.90
N LEU A 302 -15.42 5.30 -26.61
CA LEU A 302 -16.51 4.47 -26.15
C LEU A 302 -17.59 5.39 -25.56
N THR A 303 -18.74 5.46 -26.22
CA THR A 303 -19.88 6.27 -25.76
C THR A 303 -20.95 5.35 -25.20
N ALA A 304 -21.47 5.66 -24.01
CA ALA A 304 -22.60 4.92 -23.45
C ALA A 304 -23.83 5.10 -24.35
N GLN A 305 -24.56 4.00 -24.63
CA GLN A 305 -25.81 4.07 -25.41
C GLN A 305 -26.98 4.68 -24.61
N ASN A 306 -26.93 4.62 -23.28
CA ASN A 306 -27.97 5.13 -22.38
C ASN A 306 -27.39 6.16 -21.41
N GLY A 307 -28.25 6.87 -20.68
CA GLY A 307 -27.91 7.87 -19.64
C GLY A 307 -27.17 7.35 -18.40
N THR A 308 -26.45 6.24 -18.53
CA THR A 308 -25.51 5.73 -17.53
C THR A 308 -24.49 6.81 -17.23
N THR A 309 -24.34 7.14 -15.94
CA THR A 309 -23.44 8.19 -15.52
C THR A 309 -21.98 7.78 -15.75
N ALA A 310 -21.08 8.74 -15.96
CA ALA A 310 -19.64 8.47 -16.05
C ALA A 310 -19.12 7.70 -14.81
N SER A 311 -19.70 7.97 -13.63
CA SER A 311 -19.39 7.26 -12.37
C SER A 311 -19.70 5.77 -12.47
N GLU A 312 -20.88 5.39 -12.95
CA GLU A 312 -21.27 3.98 -13.13
C GLU A 312 -20.40 3.29 -14.18
N TRP A 313 -20.08 3.97 -15.28
CA TRP A 313 -19.16 3.45 -16.28
C TRP A 313 -17.76 3.19 -15.69
N TYR A 314 -17.20 4.15 -14.96
CA TYR A 314 -15.90 3.97 -14.33
C TYR A 314 -15.91 2.93 -13.21
N LYS A 315 -17.04 2.72 -12.53
CA LYS A 315 -17.21 1.59 -11.58
C LYS A 315 -17.12 0.25 -12.32
N VAL A 316 -17.86 0.07 -13.42
CA VAL A 316 -17.83 -1.16 -14.23
C VAL A 316 -16.45 -1.37 -14.87
N ALA A 317 -15.85 -0.32 -15.43
CA ALA A 317 -14.51 -0.39 -16.00
C ALA A 317 -13.46 -0.72 -14.94
N ALA A 318 -13.57 -0.13 -13.74
CA ALA A 318 -12.70 -0.45 -12.61
C ALA A 318 -12.91 -1.88 -12.12
N GLU A 319 -14.14 -2.38 -12.02
CA GLU A 319 -14.45 -3.76 -11.66
C GLU A 319 -13.90 -4.75 -12.68
N LYS A 320 -14.14 -4.52 -13.98
CA LYS A 320 -13.65 -5.37 -15.06
C LYS A 320 -12.12 -5.37 -15.14
N ARG A 321 -11.50 -4.18 -15.07
CA ARG A 321 -10.04 -4.05 -15.11
C ARG A 321 -9.39 -4.60 -13.85
N ARG A 322 -10.05 -4.49 -12.69
CA ARG A 322 -9.66 -5.20 -11.46
C ARG A 322 -9.69 -6.69 -11.73
N LEU A 323 -10.83 -7.27 -12.11
CA LEU A 323 -10.95 -8.71 -12.39
C LEU A 323 -9.86 -9.20 -13.37
N GLU A 324 -9.63 -8.49 -14.47
CA GLU A 324 -8.60 -8.84 -15.47
C GLU A 324 -7.15 -8.69 -14.97
N PHE A 325 -6.84 -7.63 -14.22
CA PHE A 325 -5.51 -7.43 -13.61
C PHE A 325 -5.22 -8.48 -12.53
N HIS A 326 -6.24 -8.81 -11.73
CA HIS A 326 -6.16 -9.75 -10.61
C HIS A 326 -6.07 -11.21 -11.07
N GLU A 327 -6.73 -11.59 -12.18
CA GLU A 327 -6.66 -12.95 -12.71
C GLU A 327 -5.30 -13.31 -13.34
N ARG A 328 -4.66 -12.37 -14.06
CA ARG A 328 -3.47 -12.71 -14.87
C ARG A 328 -2.14 -12.19 -14.35
N ASN A 329 -2.09 -11.01 -13.75
CA ASN A 329 -0.81 -10.37 -13.40
C ASN A 329 -0.48 -10.50 -11.91
N HIS A 330 -1.47 -10.34 -11.02
CA HIS A 330 -1.19 -10.32 -9.59
C HIS A 330 -0.70 -11.66 -9.03
N ARG A 331 -1.33 -12.78 -9.39
CA ARG A 331 -0.92 -14.13 -8.96
C ARG A 331 0.51 -14.47 -9.41
N ARG A 332 0.88 -14.11 -10.63
CA ARG A 332 2.22 -14.36 -11.18
C ARG A 332 3.31 -13.52 -10.50
N ASP A 333 3.07 -12.22 -10.32
CA ASP A 333 4.03 -11.32 -9.67
C ASP A 333 4.18 -11.64 -8.17
N LEU A 334 3.10 -12.10 -7.52
CA LEU A 334 3.13 -12.57 -6.14
C LEU A 334 4.00 -13.84 -6.05
N ASP A 335 3.79 -14.82 -6.92
CA ASP A 335 4.60 -16.04 -6.98
C ASP A 335 6.09 -15.77 -7.21
N GLU A 336 6.45 -14.81 -8.08
CA GLU A 336 7.85 -14.44 -8.33
C GLU A 336 8.49 -13.71 -7.13
N ASN A 337 7.81 -12.72 -6.55
CA ASN A 337 8.31 -12.01 -5.36
C ASN A 337 8.42 -12.93 -4.14
N ILE A 338 7.46 -13.85 -3.99
CA ILE A 338 7.42 -14.86 -2.94
C ILE A 338 8.67 -15.76 -3.01
N ARG A 339 9.03 -16.25 -4.21
CA ARG A 339 10.23 -17.09 -4.40
C ARG A 339 11.53 -16.35 -4.08
N GLN A 340 11.57 -15.05 -4.30
CA GLN A 340 12.78 -14.24 -4.10
C GLN A 340 13.00 -13.83 -2.64
N ASN A 341 11.94 -13.64 -1.82
CA ASN A 341 12.11 -13.25 -0.42
C ASN A 341 11.04 -13.83 0.54
N PRO A 342 11.15 -15.12 0.91
CA PRO A 342 10.18 -15.79 1.80
C PRO A 342 10.07 -15.15 3.19
N SER A 343 11.19 -14.62 3.73
CA SER A 343 11.24 -14.04 5.09
C SER A 343 10.44 -12.73 5.25
N GLY A 344 10.08 -12.08 4.13
CA GLY A 344 9.33 -10.83 4.09
C GLY A 344 7.81 -10.99 3.97
N LEU A 345 7.30 -12.21 3.79
CA LEU A 345 5.90 -12.45 3.42
C LEU A 345 4.88 -11.98 4.46
N TRP A 346 5.19 -12.18 5.74
CA TRP A 346 4.35 -11.68 6.83
C TRP A 346 4.23 -10.14 6.81
N LYS A 347 5.27 -9.40 6.36
CA LYS A 347 5.20 -7.94 6.20
C LYS A 347 4.22 -7.58 5.09
N HIS A 348 4.27 -8.32 3.99
CA HIS A 348 3.38 -8.10 2.85
C HIS A 348 1.91 -8.32 3.25
N PHE A 349 1.64 -9.43 3.94
CA PHE A 349 0.31 -9.71 4.50
C PHE A 349 -0.16 -8.58 5.43
N ARG A 350 0.67 -8.14 6.37
CA ARG A 350 0.35 -7.04 7.30
C ARG A 350 0.05 -5.73 6.57
N LEU A 351 0.82 -5.39 5.54
CA LEU A 351 0.60 -4.21 4.72
C LEU A 351 -0.71 -4.29 3.94
N ARG A 352 -1.09 -5.49 3.44
CA ARG A 352 -2.38 -5.72 2.76
C ARG A 352 -3.55 -5.49 3.70
N VAL A 353 -3.54 -6.07 4.91
CA VAL A 353 -4.57 -5.82 5.94
C VAL A 353 -4.73 -4.31 6.20
N ARG A 354 -3.61 -3.59 6.37
CA ARG A 354 -3.62 -2.13 6.59
C ARG A 354 -4.21 -1.38 5.38
N ASN A 355 -3.84 -1.77 4.16
CA ASN A 355 -4.30 -1.12 2.93
C ASN A 355 -5.82 -1.33 2.74
N ILE A 356 -6.31 -2.56 2.87
CA ILE A 356 -7.75 -2.89 2.79
C ILE A 356 -8.52 -2.05 3.80
N THR A 357 -8.06 -2.03 5.07
CA THR A 357 -8.69 -1.24 6.14
C THR A 357 -8.70 0.24 5.82
N SER A 358 -7.57 0.81 5.41
CA SER A 358 -7.45 2.24 5.09
C SER A 358 -8.32 2.65 3.91
N ARG A 359 -8.43 1.80 2.87
CA ARG A 359 -9.29 2.05 1.70
C ARG A 359 -10.76 1.99 2.06
N TYR A 360 -11.16 1.02 2.90
CA TYR A 360 -12.54 0.92 3.36
C TYR A 360 -12.94 2.15 4.19
N VAL A 361 -12.10 2.55 5.16
CA VAL A 361 -12.38 3.71 6.02
C VAL A 361 -12.31 5.03 5.26
N GLY A 362 -11.45 5.12 4.24
CA GLY A 362 -11.23 6.35 3.47
C GLY A 362 -12.17 6.56 2.28
N THR A 363 -13.12 5.65 2.02
CA THR A 363 -14.04 5.74 0.88
C THR A 363 -15.48 5.44 1.29
N ASP A 364 -16.46 5.86 0.49
CA ASP A 364 -17.88 5.57 0.66
C ASP A 364 -18.31 4.24 0.00
N ASN A 365 -17.34 3.39 -0.35
CA ASN A 365 -17.61 2.12 -1.03
C ASN A 365 -18.17 1.07 -0.05
N PRO A 366 -19.18 0.29 -0.45
CA PRO A 366 -19.67 -0.82 0.36
C PRO A 366 -18.62 -1.92 0.47
N ILE A 367 -18.66 -2.70 1.56
CA ILE A 367 -17.72 -3.82 1.78
C ILE A 367 -17.72 -4.85 0.65
N ALA A 368 -18.82 -4.98 -0.09
CA ALA A 368 -18.92 -5.86 -1.25
C ALA A 368 -17.82 -5.59 -2.30
N VAL A 369 -17.36 -4.35 -2.43
CA VAL A 369 -16.27 -3.95 -3.34
C VAL A 369 -14.93 -4.56 -2.92
N PHE A 370 -14.76 -4.88 -1.62
CA PHE A 370 -13.53 -5.43 -1.05
C PHE A 370 -13.52 -6.96 -0.98
N LYS A 371 -14.56 -7.63 -1.50
CA LYS A 371 -14.63 -9.10 -1.52
C LYS A 371 -13.40 -9.73 -2.18
N VAL A 372 -12.98 -9.19 -3.32
CA VAL A 372 -11.80 -9.69 -4.06
C VAL A 372 -10.52 -9.46 -3.25
N ASP A 373 -10.35 -8.28 -2.66
CA ASP A 373 -9.19 -7.95 -1.83
C ASP A 373 -9.04 -8.94 -0.64
N LEU A 374 -10.15 -9.41 -0.07
CA LEU A 374 -10.16 -10.38 1.03
C LEU A 374 -9.77 -11.79 0.58
N HIS A 375 -10.30 -12.28 -0.55
CA HIS A 375 -9.89 -13.56 -1.12
C HIS A 375 -8.39 -13.59 -1.48
N GLU A 376 -7.85 -12.50 -2.03
CA GLU A 376 -6.41 -12.38 -2.32
C GLU A 376 -5.55 -12.42 -1.06
N LEU A 377 -6.04 -11.83 0.04
CA LEU A 377 -5.34 -11.89 1.32
C LEU A 377 -5.20 -13.34 1.81
N TRP A 378 -6.24 -14.15 1.63
CA TRP A 378 -6.23 -15.57 2.02
C TRP A 378 -5.40 -16.43 1.05
N ASP A 379 -5.40 -16.12 -0.24
CA ASP A 379 -4.47 -16.75 -1.21
C ASP A 379 -3.01 -16.47 -0.83
N LEU A 380 -2.67 -15.22 -0.49
CA LEU A 380 -1.35 -14.86 0.02
C LEU A 380 -0.98 -15.63 1.30
N LEU A 381 -1.94 -15.83 2.21
CA LEU A 381 -1.72 -16.65 3.41
C LEU A 381 -1.34 -18.09 3.04
N VAL A 382 -2.07 -18.71 2.11
CA VAL A 382 -1.81 -20.09 1.68
C VAL A 382 -0.47 -20.22 0.97
N GLN A 383 -0.16 -19.28 0.09
CA GLN A 383 1.12 -19.27 -0.63
C GLN A 383 2.31 -19.04 0.31
N ALA A 384 2.15 -18.17 1.31
CA ALA A 384 3.14 -18.01 2.37
C ALA A 384 3.26 -19.26 3.23
N ALA A 385 2.13 -19.91 3.56
CA ALA A 385 2.11 -21.14 4.34
C ALA A 385 2.88 -22.26 3.63
N LYS A 386 2.66 -22.48 2.33
CA LYS A 386 3.37 -23.50 1.54
C LYS A 386 4.90 -23.43 1.67
N LEU A 387 5.45 -22.23 1.80
CA LEU A 387 6.89 -21.98 1.84
C LEU A 387 7.46 -21.79 3.25
N THR A 388 6.60 -21.79 4.27
CA THR A 388 7.03 -21.59 5.65
C THR A 388 7.07 -22.94 6.34
N PRO A 389 8.26 -23.49 6.64
CA PRO A 389 8.36 -24.78 7.31
C PRO A 389 7.54 -24.80 8.60
N THR A 390 6.77 -25.87 8.82
CA THR A 390 5.93 -25.98 10.02
C THR A 390 6.75 -25.78 11.30
N ASN A 391 7.96 -26.35 11.41
CA ASN A 391 8.79 -26.24 12.61
C ASN A 391 9.56 -24.91 12.75
N ASP A 392 9.36 -23.94 11.84
CA ASP A 392 10.00 -22.62 11.90
C ASP A 392 9.13 -21.60 12.66
N ALA A 393 9.76 -20.72 13.45
CA ALA A 393 9.09 -19.63 14.14
C ALA A 393 8.38 -18.65 13.19
N ALA A 394 8.75 -18.63 11.90
CA ALA A 394 8.07 -17.87 10.86
C ALA A 394 6.61 -18.32 10.67
N ALA A 395 6.29 -19.60 10.90
CA ALA A 395 4.91 -20.08 10.82
C ALA A 395 4.04 -19.47 11.93
N ASP A 396 4.59 -19.29 13.14
CA ASP A 396 3.89 -18.57 14.22
C ASP A 396 3.70 -17.09 13.91
N ARG A 397 4.68 -16.45 13.25
CA ARG A 397 4.55 -15.06 12.82
C ARG A 397 3.44 -14.87 11.80
N LEU A 398 3.23 -15.83 10.91
CA LEU A 398 2.17 -15.81 9.91
C LEU A 398 0.80 -15.93 10.58
N VAL A 399 0.63 -16.88 11.51
CA VAL A 399 -0.57 -17.02 12.35
C VAL A 399 -0.82 -15.72 13.15
N ALA A 400 0.22 -15.14 13.72
CA ALA A 400 0.12 -13.86 14.43
C ALA A 400 -0.34 -12.70 13.54
N GLN A 401 -0.10 -12.73 12.23
CA GLN A 401 -0.66 -11.70 11.34
C GLN A 401 -2.17 -11.88 11.12
N VAL A 402 -2.68 -13.12 11.07
CA VAL A 402 -4.12 -13.38 11.02
C VAL A 402 -4.78 -12.93 12.32
N LEU A 403 -4.16 -13.21 13.46
CA LEU A 403 -4.62 -12.72 14.77
C LEU A 403 -4.56 -11.20 14.88
N PHE A 404 -3.51 -10.57 14.31
CA PHE A 404 -3.43 -9.11 14.22
C PHE A 404 -4.59 -8.54 13.42
N ALA A 405 -4.93 -9.13 12.26
CA ALA A 405 -6.09 -8.73 11.49
C ALA A 405 -7.35 -8.84 12.34
N ARG A 406 -7.57 -9.99 13.00
CA ARG A 406 -8.72 -10.22 13.90
C ARG A 406 -8.84 -9.19 15.02
N ASN A 407 -7.71 -8.80 15.61
CA ASN A 407 -7.64 -7.81 16.69
C ASN A 407 -7.94 -6.37 16.24
N LEU A 408 -8.02 -6.08 14.94
CA LEU A 408 -8.58 -4.81 14.47
C LEU A 408 -10.07 -4.68 14.77
N GLY A 409 -10.75 -5.81 15.00
CA GLY A 409 -12.15 -5.84 15.40
C GLY A 409 -13.09 -5.22 14.37
N GLN A 410 -14.14 -4.56 14.86
CA GLN A 410 -15.18 -4.02 13.99
C GLN A 410 -14.75 -2.69 13.37
N VAL A 411 -14.59 -2.68 12.05
CA VAL A 411 -14.25 -1.46 11.29
C VAL A 411 -15.51 -0.69 10.92
N ARG A 412 -15.42 0.64 11.04
CA ARG A 412 -16.52 1.58 10.79
C ARG A 412 -16.10 2.59 9.72
N CYS A 413 -17.00 2.88 8.80
CA CYS A 413 -16.86 3.92 7.78
C CYS A 413 -17.93 5.01 8.01
N LEU A 414 -17.58 6.26 7.78
CA LEU A 414 -18.52 7.39 7.78
C LEU A 414 -19.03 7.58 6.35
N VAL A 415 -20.31 7.29 6.12
CA VAL A 415 -20.95 7.52 4.82
C VAL A 415 -21.63 8.90 4.84
N PRO A 416 -21.20 9.84 3.98
CA PRO A 416 -21.81 11.16 3.90
C PRO A 416 -23.25 11.08 3.36
N PRO A 417 -24.08 12.12 3.61
CA PRO A 417 -25.43 12.20 3.06
C PRO A 417 -25.42 12.13 1.53
N ALA A 418 -26.36 11.39 0.94
CA ALA A 418 -26.57 11.41 -0.50
C ALA A 418 -27.02 12.81 -0.94
N ASP A 419 -26.28 13.41 -1.88
CA ASP A 419 -26.54 14.67 -2.59
C ASP A 419 -27.09 15.85 -1.77
N ALA A 420 -26.17 16.72 -1.32
CA ALA A 420 -26.48 18.07 -0.84
C ALA A 420 -26.99 19.04 -1.93
N ARG A 421 -27.53 18.53 -3.06
CA ARG A 421 -28.07 19.36 -4.16
C ARG A 421 -29.56 19.66 -4.01
N SER A 422 -30.30 18.91 -3.19
CA SER A 422 -31.70 19.22 -2.87
C SER A 422 -31.77 19.84 -1.47
N GLN A 423 -32.12 21.13 -1.39
CA GLN A 423 -32.35 21.87 -0.15
C GLN A 423 -33.59 21.40 0.66
N GLN A 424 -33.96 20.13 0.58
CA GLN A 424 -35.05 19.56 1.38
C GLN A 424 -34.59 18.23 1.99
N GLN A 425 -34.27 18.30 3.29
CA GLN A 425 -33.93 17.19 4.19
C GLN A 425 -32.73 16.32 3.78
N ALA A 426 -31.52 16.86 3.99
CA ALA A 426 -30.31 16.01 4.02
C ALA A 426 -30.38 15.07 5.23
N ASN A 427 -30.38 13.75 4.98
CA ASN A 427 -30.22 12.75 6.04
C ASN A 427 -28.87 12.93 6.74
N PRO A 428 -28.76 12.72 8.06
CA PRO A 428 -27.49 12.81 8.77
C PRO A 428 -26.48 11.77 8.26
N ALA A 429 -25.19 12.08 8.37
CA ALA A 429 -24.11 11.12 8.06
C ALA A 429 -24.31 9.83 8.86
N ARG A 430 -24.19 8.68 8.19
CA ARG A 430 -24.43 7.37 8.81
C ARG A 430 -23.11 6.63 9.02
N ILE A 431 -23.03 5.88 10.11
CA ILE A 431 -21.91 4.97 10.36
C ILE A 431 -22.28 3.63 9.74
N GLU A 432 -21.47 3.17 8.77
CA GLU A 432 -21.59 1.82 8.24
C GLU A 432 -20.52 0.92 8.83
N HIS A 433 -20.95 -0.29 9.21
CA HIS A 433 -20.06 -1.32 9.71
C HIS A 433 -19.59 -2.18 8.55
N ALA A 434 -18.32 -2.61 8.59
CA ALA A 434 -17.73 -3.50 7.60
C ALA A 434 -18.28 -4.93 7.74
N ILE A 435 -19.55 -5.12 7.40
CA ILE A 435 -20.29 -6.37 7.56
C ILE A 435 -20.73 -6.87 6.18
N THR A 436 -20.30 -8.07 5.80
CA THR A 436 -20.65 -8.69 4.52
C THR A 436 -22.15 -9.00 4.43
N SER A 437 -22.63 -9.37 3.24
CA SER A 437 -24.01 -9.82 3.05
C SER A 437 -24.39 -11.05 3.89
N SER A 438 -23.41 -11.84 4.32
CA SER A 438 -23.58 -12.99 5.23
C SER A 438 -23.53 -12.60 6.72
N ASN A 439 -23.63 -11.31 7.04
CA ASN A 439 -23.55 -10.75 8.39
C ASN A 439 -22.21 -11.02 9.11
N ALA A 440 -21.11 -11.18 8.37
CA ALA A 440 -19.77 -11.40 8.91
C ALA A 440 -18.98 -10.09 8.93
N SER A 441 -18.39 -9.76 10.08
CA SER A 441 -17.48 -8.63 10.27
C SER A 441 -16.13 -8.91 9.59
N MET A 442 -15.67 -7.95 8.78
CA MET A 442 -14.44 -8.04 7.96
C MET A 442 -13.23 -8.62 8.69
N TRP A 443 -12.97 -8.17 9.92
CA TRP A 443 -11.81 -8.63 10.68
C TRP A 443 -12.19 -9.54 11.84
N THR A 444 -13.32 -9.34 12.50
CA THR A 444 -13.71 -10.20 13.64
C THR A 444 -13.95 -11.64 13.20
N ASP A 445 -14.67 -11.82 12.09
CA ASP A 445 -15.14 -13.13 11.62
C ASP A 445 -14.27 -13.69 10.48
N LEU A 446 -13.39 -12.85 9.90
CA LEU A 446 -12.46 -13.20 8.82
C LEU A 446 -13.19 -13.91 7.66
N PRO A 447 -14.16 -13.23 7.01
CA PRO A 447 -15.01 -13.83 6.02
C PRO A 447 -14.17 -14.43 4.89
N PHE A 448 -14.66 -15.54 4.34
CA PHE A 448 -14.04 -16.31 3.26
C PHE A 448 -12.80 -17.12 3.63
N LEU A 449 -12.10 -16.85 4.76
CA LEU A 449 -10.86 -17.57 5.10
C LEU A 449 -11.04 -19.09 5.14
N ALA A 450 -12.03 -19.57 5.90
CA ALA A 450 -12.29 -21.01 6.01
C ALA A 450 -12.74 -21.63 4.68
N THR A 451 -13.57 -20.92 3.91
CA THR A 451 -14.07 -21.37 2.60
C THR A 451 -12.96 -21.44 1.57
N ASP A 452 -12.07 -20.45 1.54
CA ASP A 452 -10.93 -20.44 0.62
C ASP A 452 -9.95 -21.55 0.98
N LEU A 453 -9.62 -21.72 2.27
CA LEU A 453 -8.80 -22.85 2.73
C LEU A 453 -9.43 -24.19 2.35
N GLN A 454 -10.74 -24.36 2.52
CA GLN A 454 -11.45 -25.56 2.09
C GLN A 454 -11.25 -25.81 0.60
N ARG A 455 -11.47 -24.79 -0.24
CA ARG A 455 -11.28 -24.89 -1.70
C ARG A 455 -9.85 -25.31 -2.04
N PHE A 456 -8.84 -24.75 -1.38
CA PHE A 456 -7.45 -25.17 -1.61
C PHE A 456 -7.20 -26.63 -1.21
N TRP A 457 -7.79 -27.08 -0.09
CA TRP A 457 -7.70 -28.47 0.34
C TRP A 457 -8.48 -29.44 -0.55
N THR A 458 -9.53 -29.03 -1.25
CA THR A 458 -10.25 -29.92 -2.19
C THR A 458 -9.62 -29.90 -3.58
N GLU A 459 -9.20 -28.74 -4.10
CA GLU A 459 -8.66 -28.59 -5.45
C GLU A 459 -7.16 -28.92 -5.56
N CYS A 460 -6.36 -28.59 -4.54
CA CYS A 460 -4.89 -28.62 -4.64
C CYS A 460 -4.22 -29.72 -3.82
N LEU A 461 -4.97 -30.55 -3.08
CA LEU A 461 -4.40 -31.60 -2.22
C LEU A 461 -3.49 -32.58 -2.97
N VAL A 462 -3.83 -32.90 -4.22
CA VAL A 462 -3.01 -33.79 -5.08
C VAL A 462 -1.89 -33.02 -5.80
N ILE A 463 -2.04 -31.71 -5.97
CA ILE A 463 -1.11 -30.85 -6.73
C ILE A 463 0.11 -30.46 -5.87
N TRP A 464 -0.12 -30.15 -4.59
CA TRP A 464 0.97 -29.76 -3.69
C TRP A 464 1.96 -30.90 -3.47
N ASN A 465 3.23 -30.57 -3.26
CA ASN A 465 4.20 -31.58 -2.83
C ASN A 465 4.06 -31.89 -1.32
N VAL A 466 4.77 -32.93 -0.86
CA VAL A 466 4.70 -33.41 0.54
C VAL A 466 5.02 -32.30 1.55
N VAL A 467 6.04 -31.47 1.28
CA VAL A 467 6.48 -30.38 2.16
C VAL A 467 5.45 -29.26 2.20
N GLU A 468 4.94 -28.84 1.04
CA GLU A 468 3.91 -27.79 0.93
C GLU A 468 2.65 -28.19 1.69
N ARG A 469 2.17 -29.44 1.50
CA ARG A 469 1.03 -29.98 2.25
C ARG A 469 1.27 -29.93 3.75
N SER A 470 2.46 -30.37 4.19
CA SER A 470 2.83 -30.39 5.60
C SER A 470 2.84 -29.00 6.23
N ASN A 471 3.37 -28.01 5.50
CA ASN A 471 3.44 -26.64 5.98
C ASN A 471 2.06 -25.99 6.10
N VAL A 472 1.20 -26.17 5.09
CA VAL A 472 -0.17 -25.65 5.13
C VAL A 472 -0.98 -26.32 6.25
N ALA A 473 -0.82 -27.63 6.45
CA ALA A 473 -1.46 -28.36 7.56
C ALA A 473 -1.04 -27.83 8.92
N GLY A 474 0.27 -27.57 9.13
CA GLY A 474 0.78 -26.97 10.36
C GLY A 474 0.17 -25.60 10.64
N ILE A 475 0.08 -24.73 9.62
CA ILE A 475 -0.57 -23.41 9.75
C ILE A 475 -2.05 -23.53 10.08
N CYS A 476 -2.80 -24.40 9.39
CA CYS A 476 -4.21 -24.63 9.68
C CYS A 476 -4.42 -25.17 11.10
N GLY A 477 -3.56 -26.09 11.56
CA GLY A 477 -3.55 -26.60 12.92
C GLY A 477 -3.36 -25.48 13.95
N ARG A 478 -2.41 -24.56 13.74
CA ARG A 478 -2.17 -23.42 14.64
C ARG A 478 -3.30 -22.40 14.63
N LEU A 479 -3.88 -22.12 13.46
CA LEU A 479 -5.05 -21.24 13.34
C LEU A 479 -6.24 -21.82 14.10
N SER A 480 -6.49 -23.13 13.95
CA SER A 480 -7.49 -23.88 14.70
C SER A 480 -7.23 -23.78 16.21
N ALA A 481 -6.00 -24.06 16.65
CA ALA A 481 -5.62 -24.00 18.05
C ALA A 481 -5.76 -22.59 18.66
N ALA A 482 -5.51 -21.55 17.87
CA ALA A 482 -5.75 -20.15 18.23
C ALA A 482 -7.24 -19.71 18.17
N GLY A 483 -8.16 -20.64 17.87
CA GLY A 483 -9.60 -20.39 17.81
C GLY A 483 -10.01 -19.47 16.65
N VAL A 484 -9.28 -19.50 15.53
CA VAL A 484 -9.60 -18.75 14.32
C VAL A 484 -10.70 -19.49 13.54
N CYS A 485 -11.78 -18.80 13.19
CA CYS A 485 -12.94 -19.35 12.47
C CYS A 485 -13.59 -20.58 13.14
N GLY A 486 -13.50 -20.72 14.47
CA GLY A 486 -14.18 -21.77 15.23
C GLY A 486 -13.86 -23.19 14.73
N SER A 487 -14.88 -24.03 14.59
CA SER A 487 -14.70 -25.40 14.10
C SER A 487 -14.47 -25.51 12.58
N SER A 488 -14.67 -24.42 11.82
CA SER A 488 -14.61 -24.45 10.35
C SER A 488 -13.23 -24.79 9.81
N ILE A 489 -12.16 -24.20 10.36
CA ILE A 489 -10.78 -24.55 9.96
C ILE A 489 -10.40 -25.95 10.45
N THR A 490 -10.76 -26.30 11.69
CA THR A 490 -10.48 -27.64 12.24
C THR A 490 -11.13 -28.74 11.39
N SER A 491 -12.32 -28.49 10.85
CA SER A 491 -13.05 -29.43 9.99
C SER A 491 -12.30 -29.85 8.74
N LEU A 492 -11.39 -29.01 8.24
CA LEU A 492 -10.55 -29.32 7.08
C LEU A 492 -9.58 -30.48 7.35
N ALA A 493 -9.27 -30.77 8.62
CA ALA A 493 -8.50 -31.95 9.00
C ALA A 493 -9.17 -33.26 8.55
N LEU A 494 -10.50 -33.32 8.50
CA LEU A 494 -11.22 -34.52 8.06
C LEU A 494 -10.92 -34.87 6.60
N ILE A 495 -10.71 -33.87 5.72
CA ILE A 495 -10.30 -34.09 4.33
C ILE A 495 -8.98 -34.85 4.32
N LEU A 496 -7.97 -34.32 5.01
CA LEU A 496 -6.64 -34.90 5.06
C LEU A 496 -6.60 -36.27 5.77
N PHE A 497 -7.27 -36.40 6.91
CA PHE A 497 -7.22 -37.59 7.75
C PHE A 497 -7.95 -38.76 7.09
N ARG A 498 -9.07 -38.48 6.42
CA ARG A 498 -9.77 -39.48 5.62
C ARG A 498 -8.89 -40.03 4.50
N GLU A 499 -8.22 -39.15 3.77
CA GLU A 499 -7.37 -39.53 2.66
C GLU A 499 -6.10 -40.28 3.11
N ALA A 500 -5.49 -39.86 4.22
CA ALA A 500 -4.25 -40.45 4.72
C ALA A 500 -4.44 -41.71 5.57
N LEU A 501 -5.44 -41.73 6.47
CA LEU A 501 -5.56 -42.76 7.51
C LEU A 501 -6.70 -43.76 7.23
N GLU A 502 -7.76 -43.34 6.53
CA GLU A 502 -9.00 -44.10 6.40
C GLU A 502 -9.22 -44.73 5.02
N THR A 503 -8.33 -44.46 4.07
CA THR A 503 -8.36 -44.99 2.71
C THR A 503 -7.26 -46.04 2.52
N GLN A 504 -7.55 -47.11 1.76
CA GLN A 504 -6.63 -48.24 1.57
C GLN A 504 -5.42 -47.86 0.70
N GLU A 505 -4.27 -48.50 0.93
CA GLU A 505 -3.09 -48.37 0.05
C GLU A 505 -3.37 -49.09 -1.28
N ASP A 506 -3.19 -48.40 -2.42
CA ASP A 506 -3.16 -49.05 -3.74
C ASP A 506 -1.91 -49.93 -3.86
N ARG A 507 -1.97 -51.16 -3.33
CA ARG A 507 -0.90 -52.16 -3.48
C ARG A 507 -1.08 -53.13 -4.64
N GLU A 508 -2.07 -52.93 -5.51
CA GLU A 508 -2.28 -53.81 -6.66
C GLU A 508 -2.52 -53.04 -7.96
N LYS A 509 -1.44 -52.52 -8.56
CA LYS A 509 -1.37 -52.49 -10.04
C LYS A 509 -0.72 -53.77 -10.51
N THR A 510 -1.56 -54.74 -10.86
CA THR A 510 -1.22 -55.86 -11.74
C THR A 510 -0.82 -55.30 -13.11
N SER A 511 0.45 -54.95 -13.29
CA SER A 511 1.06 -54.68 -14.59
C SER A 511 2.54 -55.05 -14.55
N PRO A 512 3.10 -55.62 -15.64
CA PRO A 512 4.42 -56.27 -15.64
C PRO A 512 5.58 -55.27 -15.48
N PRO A 513 6.79 -55.76 -15.12
CA PRO A 513 7.84 -54.92 -14.56
C PRO A 513 8.65 -54.21 -15.66
N HIS A 514 8.21 -53.03 -16.07
CA HIS A 514 9.06 -52.11 -16.82
C HIS A 514 8.79 -50.67 -16.40
N THR A 515 9.41 -50.26 -15.30
CA THR A 515 10.22 -49.03 -15.15
C THR A 515 10.58 -48.89 -13.67
N THR A 516 11.87 -48.84 -13.40
CA THR A 516 12.45 -48.50 -12.10
C THR A 516 12.13 -47.05 -11.76
N GLU A 517 11.09 -46.84 -10.95
CA GLU A 517 10.91 -45.68 -10.06
C GLU A 517 9.83 -46.09 -9.04
N ASP A 518 10.25 -46.30 -7.79
CA ASP A 518 9.35 -46.54 -6.65
C ASP A 518 8.35 -45.38 -6.58
N SER A 519 7.09 -45.59 -6.98
CA SER A 519 6.04 -44.62 -6.68
C SER A 519 5.83 -44.62 -5.16
N PRO A 520 6.02 -43.49 -4.45
CA PRO A 520 5.81 -43.42 -3.02
C PRO A 520 4.37 -43.85 -2.69
N SER A 521 4.21 -44.59 -1.59
CA SER A 521 2.87 -44.96 -1.14
C SER A 521 2.08 -43.70 -0.82
N ARG A 522 0.80 -43.65 -1.21
CA ARG A 522 -0.14 -42.56 -0.90
C ARG A 522 -0.02 -42.10 0.56
N LEU A 523 0.16 -43.03 1.48
CA LEU A 523 0.40 -42.76 2.88
C LEU A 523 1.64 -41.90 3.15
N ALA A 524 2.80 -42.24 2.56
CA ALA A 524 4.04 -41.50 2.77
C ALA A 524 3.92 -40.03 2.33
N ASP A 525 3.06 -39.77 1.34
CA ASP A 525 2.85 -38.43 0.78
C ASP A 525 1.94 -37.51 1.61
N TYR A 526 1.02 -38.08 2.42
CA TYR A 526 0.06 -37.33 3.23
C TYR A 526 0.35 -37.38 4.73
N LEU A 527 1.05 -38.41 5.21
CA LEU A 527 1.32 -38.61 6.63
C LEU A 527 2.05 -37.42 7.28
N PRO A 528 3.09 -36.79 6.68
CA PRO A 528 3.73 -35.61 7.28
C PRO A 528 2.75 -34.46 7.58
N ALA A 529 1.76 -34.25 6.70
CA ALA A 529 0.75 -33.23 6.91
C ALA A 529 -0.23 -33.58 8.05
N VAL A 530 -0.60 -34.86 8.19
CA VAL A 530 -1.40 -35.32 9.33
C VAL A 530 -0.66 -35.06 10.64
N LEU A 531 0.63 -35.42 10.68
CA LEU A 531 1.46 -35.24 11.88
C LEU A 531 1.60 -33.76 12.24
N ALA A 532 1.87 -32.89 11.25
CA ALA A 532 1.94 -31.44 11.45
C ALA A 532 0.64 -30.85 12.01
N TRP A 533 -0.52 -31.33 11.54
CA TRP A 533 -1.81 -30.88 12.06
C TRP A 533 -2.03 -31.33 13.50
N ILE A 534 -1.73 -32.59 13.82
CA ILE A 534 -1.88 -33.14 15.17
C ILE A 534 -0.98 -32.38 16.15
N GLN A 535 0.29 -32.20 15.80
CA GLN A 535 1.24 -31.47 16.65
C GLN A 535 0.81 -30.03 16.93
N ALA A 536 0.17 -29.37 15.96
CA ALA A 536 -0.27 -27.98 16.09
C ALA A 536 -1.66 -27.80 16.72
N GLY A 537 -2.57 -28.77 16.60
CA GLY A 537 -4.00 -28.57 16.84
C GLY A 537 -4.76 -29.75 17.46
N SER A 538 -4.06 -30.74 18.04
CA SER A 538 -4.66 -31.95 18.64
C SER A 538 -5.74 -31.68 19.67
N TYR A 539 -5.61 -30.64 20.50
CA TYR A 539 -6.63 -30.27 21.49
C TYR A 539 -8.00 -29.98 20.83
N GLN A 540 -8.01 -29.20 19.75
CA GLN A 540 -9.25 -28.84 19.05
C GLN A 540 -9.85 -30.05 18.34
N LEU A 541 -9.03 -30.93 17.78
CA LEU A 541 -9.50 -32.19 17.19
C LEU A 541 -10.19 -33.07 18.24
N LEU A 542 -9.59 -33.22 19.43
CA LEU A 542 -10.16 -33.98 20.53
C LEU A 542 -11.44 -33.35 21.06
N ASP A 543 -11.47 -32.02 21.25
CA ASP A 543 -12.66 -31.29 21.70
C ASP A 543 -13.85 -31.51 20.77
N LEU A 544 -13.65 -31.43 19.45
CA LEU A 544 -14.70 -31.73 18.48
C LEU A 544 -15.13 -33.20 18.50
N CYS A 545 -14.19 -34.14 18.71
CA CYS A 545 -14.48 -35.57 18.83
C CYS A 545 -15.29 -35.91 20.09
N MET A 546 -15.04 -35.26 21.22
CA MET A 546 -15.79 -35.46 22.46
C MET A 546 -17.23 -34.95 22.35
N HIS A 547 -17.49 -33.98 21.48
CA HIS A 547 -18.82 -33.40 21.25
C HIS A 547 -19.54 -33.98 20.02
N ASP A 548 -19.03 -35.06 19.43
CA ASP A 548 -19.55 -35.68 18.21
C ASP A 548 -19.85 -34.65 17.08
N HIS A 549 -18.95 -33.68 16.91
CA HIS A 549 -19.18 -32.54 16.03
C HIS A 549 -19.22 -32.95 14.55
N VAL A 550 -20.33 -32.63 13.88
CA VAL A 550 -20.47 -32.79 12.43
C VAL A 550 -20.43 -31.42 11.76
N PRO A 551 -19.45 -31.15 10.89
CA PRO A 551 -19.35 -29.86 10.20
C PRO A 551 -20.58 -29.55 9.35
N SER A 552 -21.16 -28.37 9.56
CA SER A 552 -22.26 -27.83 8.75
C SER A 552 -21.68 -27.06 7.57
N VAL A 553 -21.26 -27.80 6.54
CA VAL A 553 -20.65 -27.27 5.32
C VAL A 553 -21.40 -27.85 4.12
N ASP A 554 -21.69 -27.00 3.13
CA ASP A 554 -22.23 -27.41 1.84
C ASP A 554 -21.11 -28.03 1.01
N ILE A 555 -21.17 -29.35 0.83
CA ILE A 555 -20.24 -30.10 -0.02
C ILE A 555 -20.94 -30.30 -1.38
N PRO A 556 -20.30 -29.91 -2.51
CA PRO A 556 -20.85 -30.16 -3.85
C PRO A 556 -21.20 -31.64 -4.06
N HIS A 557 -22.27 -31.92 -4.82
CA HIS A 557 -22.76 -33.28 -5.03
C HIS A 557 -21.77 -34.22 -5.75
N ASP A 558 -20.80 -33.65 -6.46
CA ASP A 558 -19.73 -34.33 -7.19
C ASP A 558 -18.46 -34.56 -6.36
N GLU A 559 -18.38 -33.99 -5.15
CA GLU A 559 -17.26 -34.21 -4.23
C GLU A 559 -17.52 -35.35 -3.24
N VAL A 560 -16.45 -36.01 -2.80
CA VAL A 560 -16.52 -37.04 -1.76
C VAL A 560 -16.88 -36.39 -0.43
N ASP A 561 -17.94 -36.87 0.23
CA ASP A 561 -18.35 -36.39 1.55
C ASP A 561 -17.33 -36.82 2.61
N TRP A 562 -16.33 -35.97 2.86
CA TRP A 562 -15.25 -36.18 3.81
C TRP A 562 -15.71 -36.20 5.28
N ARG A 563 -16.95 -35.78 5.56
CA ARG A 563 -17.55 -35.93 6.89
C ARG A 563 -17.80 -37.40 7.21
N VAL A 564 -17.99 -38.24 6.18
CA VAL A 564 -18.17 -39.68 6.32
C VAL A 564 -16.79 -40.36 6.38
N GLY A 565 -16.60 -41.23 7.36
CA GLY A 565 -15.41 -42.06 7.51
C GLY A 565 -15.08 -42.83 6.23
N GLY A 566 -13.79 -42.95 5.92
CA GLY A 566 -13.28 -43.69 4.77
C GLY A 566 -13.49 -45.20 4.89
N PRO A 567 -13.24 -45.97 3.82
CA PRO A 567 -13.55 -47.40 3.73
C PRO A 567 -13.01 -48.22 4.91
N LEU A 568 -11.78 -47.93 5.38
CA LEU A 568 -11.16 -48.68 6.47
C LEU A 568 -11.85 -48.49 7.83
N THR A 569 -12.61 -47.40 8.00
CA THR A 569 -13.39 -47.17 9.23
C THR A 569 -14.69 -47.99 9.24
N ALA A 570 -15.20 -48.39 8.07
CA ALA A 570 -16.41 -49.20 7.94
C ALA A 570 -16.19 -50.63 8.43
N ASP A 571 -14.99 -51.18 8.24
CA ASP A 571 -14.62 -52.53 8.67
C ASP A 571 -14.53 -52.67 10.21
N VAL A 572 -14.36 -51.55 10.93
CA VAL A 572 -14.17 -51.52 12.39
C VAL A 572 -15.47 -51.26 13.15
N ASN A 573 -16.49 -50.66 12.52
CA ASN A 573 -17.75 -50.38 13.21
C ASN A 573 -18.70 -51.60 13.20
N SER A 574 -18.76 -52.31 14.33
CA SER A 574 -19.59 -53.51 14.54
C SER A 574 -21.11 -53.29 14.37
N ASN A 575 -21.57 -52.05 14.24
CA ASN A 575 -22.99 -51.68 14.06
C ASN A 575 -23.37 -51.33 12.61
N GLY A 576 -22.44 -51.41 11.65
CA GLY A 576 -22.72 -51.17 10.22
C GLY A 576 -23.09 -49.73 9.85
N LYS A 577 -22.97 -48.76 10.78
CA LYS A 577 -23.16 -47.33 10.50
C LYS A 577 -21.83 -46.65 10.22
N PRO A 578 -21.72 -45.76 9.22
CA PRO A 578 -20.48 -45.02 8.99
C PRO A 578 -20.20 -44.06 10.15
N MET A 579 -18.92 -43.92 10.53
CA MET A 579 -18.50 -42.88 11.47
C MET A 579 -18.67 -41.50 10.80
N LEU A 580 -19.31 -40.56 11.48
CA LEU A 580 -19.63 -39.25 10.93
C LEU A 580 -18.93 -38.14 11.70
N GLY A 581 -18.40 -37.14 10.99
CA GLY A 581 -17.74 -35.97 11.56
C GLY A 581 -16.54 -36.33 12.42
N PHE A 582 -16.34 -35.54 13.48
CA PHE A 582 -15.43 -35.82 14.57
C PHE A 582 -16.16 -36.64 15.62
N SER A 583 -15.67 -37.83 15.91
CA SER A 583 -16.23 -38.69 16.95
C SER A 583 -15.11 -39.44 17.66
N MET A 584 -15.34 -39.81 18.92
CA MET A 584 -14.36 -40.57 19.69
C MET A 584 -13.97 -41.93 19.07
N PRO A 585 -14.87 -42.69 18.41
CA PRO A 585 -14.47 -43.88 17.66
C PRO A 585 -13.48 -43.58 16.52
N ARG A 586 -13.71 -42.49 15.78
CA ARG A 586 -12.84 -42.07 14.67
C ARG A 586 -11.47 -41.60 15.17
N TRP A 587 -11.45 -40.89 16.30
CA TRP A 587 -10.22 -40.51 17.01
C TRP A 587 -9.35 -41.70 17.41
N ARG A 588 -9.95 -42.73 18.01
CA ARG A 588 -9.25 -43.99 18.34
C ARG A 588 -8.72 -44.67 17.09
N PHE A 589 -9.54 -44.74 16.04
CA PHE A 589 -9.12 -45.31 14.77
C PHE A 589 -7.88 -44.60 14.20
N TRP A 590 -7.85 -43.26 14.21
CA TRP A 590 -6.67 -42.51 13.76
C TRP A 590 -5.43 -42.81 14.59
N LYS A 591 -5.56 -42.87 15.91
CA LYS A 591 -4.49 -43.21 16.83
C LYS A 591 -3.93 -44.61 16.58
N ASP A 592 -4.80 -45.62 16.51
CA ASP A 592 -4.42 -47.01 16.21
C ASP A 592 -3.74 -47.12 14.84
N ARG A 593 -4.21 -46.34 13.86
CA ARG A 593 -3.63 -46.30 12.52
C ARG A 593 -2.22 -45.70 12.51
N LEU A 594 -2.00 -44.62 13.27
CA LEU A 594 -0.68 -44.01 13.44
C LEU A 594 0.29 -44.96 14.16
N GLU A 595 -0.16 -45.67 15.18
CA GLU A 595 0.65 -46.70 15.87
C GLU A 595 1.01 -47.87 14.96
N TYR A 596 0.05 -48.31 14.13
CA TYR A 596 0.31 -49.32 13.11
C TYR A 596 1.40 -48.86 12.12
N PHE A 597 1.34 -47.61 11.65
CA PHE A 597 2.34 -47.07 10.73
C PHE A 597 3.71 -46.88 11.38
N ARG A 598 3.76 -46.45 12.64
CA ARG A 598 5.00 -46.40 13.43
C ARG A 598 5.72 -47.76 13.43
N ASN A 599 4.98 -48.85 13.54
CA ASN A 599 5.54 -50.21 13.59
C ASN A 599 5.94 -50.75 12.21
N MET A 600 5.38 -50.19 11.12
CA MET A 600 5.59 -50.62 9.74
C MET A 600 6.63 -49.79 8.97
N CYS A 601 6.85 -48.53 9.36
CA CYS A 601 7.72 -47.61 8.65
C CYS A 601 9.21 -47.92 8.91
N LYS A 602 10.07 -47.64 7.92
CA LYS A 602 11.54 -47.77 8.05
C LYS A 602 12.26 -46.43 8.21
N ASP A 603 11.56 -45.32 7.94
CA ASP A 603 12.09 -43.97 8.06
C ASP A 603 12.07 -43.52 9.53
N GLN A 604 13.24 -43.20 10.07
CA GLN A 604 13.41 -42.84 11.48
C GLN A 604 12.75 -41.50 11.83
N ASP A 605 12.79 -40.51 10.94
CA ASP A 605 12.18 -39.19 11.18
C ASP A 605 10.66 -39.31 11.25
N MET A 606 10.08 -40.11 10.35
CA MET A 606 8.65 -40.40 10.36
C MET A 606 8.21 -41.19 11.61
N ILE A 607 9.04 -42.12 12.10
CA ILE A 607 8.77 -42.86 13.35
C ILE A 607 8.79 -41.90 14.54
N GLU A 608 9.77 -41.00 14.60
CA GLU A 608 9.89 -40.00 15.67
C GLU A 608 8.69 -39.04 15.67
N GLN A 609 8.37 -38.44 14.52
CA GLN A 609 7.23 -37.52 14.40
C GLN A 609 5.89 -38.20 14.70
N SER A 610 5.71 -39.45 14.25
CA SER A 610 4.51 -40.25 14.58
C SER A 610 4.43 -40.55 16.08
N THR A 611 5.56 -40.84 16.72
CA THR A 611 5.61 -41.07 18.17
C THR A 611 5.24 -39.81 18.94
N THR A 612 5.79 -38.66 18.53
CA THR A 612 5.43 -37.36 19.10
C THR A 612 3.94 -37.07 18.94
N SER A 613 3.36 -37.27 17.76
CA SER A 613 1.93 -37.05 17.54
C SER A 613 1.03 -37.98 18.37
N VAL A 614 1.36 -39.27 18.48
CA VAL A 614 0.61 -40.21 19.34
C VAL A 614 0.73 -39.83 20.81
N ASN A 615 1.92 -39.42 21.27
CA ASN A 615 2.12 -38.92 22.63
C ASN A 615 1.29 -37.66 22.90
N SER A 616 1.28 -36.69 21.98
CA SER A 616 0.41 -35.52 22.09
C SER A 616 -1.07 -35.92 22.18
N MET A 617 -1.54 -36.86 21.34
CA MET A 617 -2.92 -37.36 21.42
C MET A 617 -3.23 -37.98 22.80
N ASN A 618 -2.31 -38.77 23.35
CA ASN A 618 -2.43 -39.37 24.69
C ASN A 618 -2.48 -38.31 25.80
N GLU A 619 -1.57 -37.33 25.76
CA GLU A 619 -1.51 -36.24 26.74
C GLU A 619 -2.81 -35.44 26.77
N TRP A 620 -3.37 -35.12 25.60
CA TRP A 620 -4.65 -34.44 25.52
C TRP A 620 -5.81 -35.28 26.07
N GLU A 621 -5.85 -36.59 25.83
CA GLU A 621 -6.84 -37.49 26.46
C GLU A 621 -6.75 -37.47 27.99
N VAL A 622 -5.53 -37.43 28.54
CA VAL A 622 -5.32 -37.33 29.99
C VAL A 622 -5.78 -35.97 30.51
N LEU A 623 -5.40 -34.88 29.84
CA LEU A 623 -5.71 -33.51 30.27
C LEU A 623 -7.19 -33.15 30.18
N THR A 624 -7.94 -33.71 29.24
CA THR A 624 -9.38 -33.43 29.07
C THR A 624 -10.27 -34.42 29.81
N GLY A 625 -9.70 -35.45 30.43
CA GLY A 625 -10.45 -36.54 31.09
C GLY A 625 -10.98 -37.60 30.12
N GLY A 626 -10.72 -37.45 28.81
CA GLY A 626 -11.02 -38.42 27.77
C GLY A 626 -12.42 -39.03 27.88
N PHE A 627 -12.48 -40.36 28.03
CA PHE A 627 -13.73 -41.13 28.14
C PHE A 627 -14.36 -41.15 29.53
N GLY A 628 -13.70 -40.61 30.55
CA GLY A 628 -14.11 -40.65 31.96
C GLY A 628 -14.22 -39.22 32.49
N GLY A 629 -15.25 -38.50 32.04
CA GLY A 629 -15.38 -37.06 32.25
C GLY A 629 -15.19 -36.61 33.71
N VAL A 630 -14.07 -35.92 33.96
CA VAL A 630 -13.96 -34.76 34.85
C VAL A 630 -12.92 -33.82 34.23
N LEU A 631 -13.39 -32.67 33.73
CA LEU A 631 -12.55 -31.60 33.19
C LEU A 631 -11.80 -30.90 34.34
N GLU A 632 -10.48 -31.11 34.45
CA GLU A 632 -9.63 -30.30 35.35
C GLU A 632 -9.15 -29.04 34.60
N ARG A 633 -10.09 -28.09 34.45
CA ARG A 633 -9.95 -26.86 33.66
C ARG A 633 -8.70 -26.02 33.98
N GLU A 634 -8.19 -26.11 35.20
CA GLU A 634 -6.95 -25.41 35.62
C GLU A 634 -5.69 -26.05 35.02
N ARG A 635 -5.61 -27.38 34.88
CA ARG A 635 -4.43 -28.05 34.30
C ARG A 635 -4.31 -27.80 32.79
N THR A 636 -5.44 -27.81 32.09
CA THR A 636 -5.48 -27.57 30.62
C THR A 636 -5.03 -26.15 30.26
N HIS A 637 -5.38 -25.16 31.09
CA HIS A 637 -5.00 -23.76 30.87
C HIS A 637 -3.51 -23.50 31.16
N THR A 638 -2.94 -24.19 32.15
CA THR A 638 -1.52 -24.07 32.52
C THR A 638 -0.60 -24.77 31.51
N ALA A 639 -0.99 -25.91 30.94
CA ALA A 639 -0.19 -26.64 29.95
C ALA A 639 -0.05 -25.88 28.61
N TYR A 640 -1.10 -25.19 28.15
CA TYR A 640 -1.11 -24.52 26.84
C TYR A 640 -0.26 -23.24 26.79
N PHE A 641 -0.05 -22.56 27.93
CA PHE A 641 0.67 -21.27 27.97
C PHE A 641 2.13 -21.35 28.44
N LEU A 642 2.53 -22.41 29.15
CA LEU A 642 3.84 -22.44 29.79
C LEU A 642 4.91 -23.27 29.09
N GLY A 643 4.59 -24.11 28.09
CA GLY A 643 5.61 -24.80 27.30
C GLY A 643 6.66 -25.55 28.14
N VAL A 644 6.26 -26.11 29.30
CA VAL A 644 7.12 -26.89 30.18
C VAL A 644 6.28 -28.06 30.70
N VAL A 645 6.66 -29.28 30.33
CA VAL A 645 6.51 -30.45 31.20
C VAL A 645 7.94 -30.87 31.49
N ASP A 646 8.44 -30.43 32.64
CA ASP A 646 9.47 -31.16 33.37
C ASP A 646 8.81 -31.68 34.65
N GLU A 647 8.99 -32.97 34.85
CA GLU A 647 8.46 -33.92 35.86
C GLU A 647 7.02 -34.46 35.68
#